data_AF-A0A0G1G2P5-F1
#
_entry.id   AF-A0A0G1G2P5-F1
#
_cell.length_a   1.000
_cell.length_b   1.000
_cell.length_c   1.000
_cell.angle_alpha   90.00
_cell.angle_beta   90.00
_cell.angle_gamma   90.00
#
_symmetry.space_group_name_H-M   'P 1'
#
loop_
_entity.id
_entity.type
_entity.pdbx_description
1 polymer ?
#
loop_
_entity_poly.entity_id
_entity_poly.type
_entity_poly.pdbx_seq_one_letter_code
_entity_poly.pdbx_strand_id
1 'polypeptide(L)'
;MSKPGQYNYKGINAQAWAAMSLFLQYVRDPKFSSIQLEAANFEDFNLVFNDGKKIICESKDRKEKFSYPHLKALLENISSKSALTDKDEILVICSKANTDLISDVRNVKYFDELQKKFTEKGYPTKFLPLLSKVQFWVVPSSFNKEVTYSLFAELINFWLPPEDIKRFVDSILIQKIYKGSASGATYSRSDILKEVEEFKKEIQNRSDYFNLRTKKDKQFKGLEKIVKGNGKNNLGSSSISAFSIRWDLMSFAMDRLKTRNDLDLKKWDYLWQLNRVYYFTFGIFHVFEANLQTDKNRKYILGYIKKYTKTIRGFYRSDFFDVDVVKIVTKIIEGADGTKYFNDAFIIIKDLITFNEKEFFYLKDSGYDRGEWEKGEICKPLHKIYTRADATLKQKVFDLLVSGFNVTEDDGEFIHHAPTDVYGILREWLNDDFIGRFSKIVQLASEQYQRYYKKFGSKVEFKGWEHMGGGASFGPGGHHVGDRHFVGFILAPAIRKYYDADKIKGWKFIEQQCITKTAKVSKTKPDFLNRSVYEIVLSRYADSDKKISGEAFTILKEFILSRRGIPHKTDLIYQAVVGSNMPDDKKWRLVEITTKKYGIPVNSFAEQIVTDLAKKSYGPAKTTLKQWFTDPKYYKNFRFDLDSVSSIKALLDSDLAFAVEL
;
A
#
# COMPACT_ATOMS: atom_id res chain seq x y z
N MET A 1 -23.38 8.44 40.71
CA MET A 1 -21.98 8.38 40.27
C MET A 1 -21.77 9.43 39.19
N SER A 2 -20.90 10.41 39.41
CA SER A 2 -20.78 11.61 38.57
C SER A 2 -20.02 11.32 37.27
N LYS A 3 -20.50 11.90 36.15
CA LYS A 3 -19.88 11.79 34.82
C LYS A 3 -18.38 12.18 34.79
N PRO A 4 -17.89 13.18 35.56
CA PRO A 4 -16.47 13.58 35.56
C PRO A 4 -15.50 12.48 36.05
N GLY A 5 -15.87 11.72 37.10
CA GLY A 5 -15.03 10.63 37.60
C GLY A 5 -14.88 9.48 36.60
N GLN A 6 -15.94 9.19 35.83
CA GLN A 6 -15.90 8.20 34.75
C GLN A 6 -15.02 8.63 33.57
N TYR A 7 -15.01 9.92 33.23
CA TYR A 7 -14.13 10.45 32.18
C TYR A 7 -12.65 10.42 32.56
N ASN A 8 -12.32 10.78 33.81
CA ASN A 8 -10.95 10.72 34.31
C ASN A 8 -10.41 9.28 34.32
N TYR A 9 -11.20 8.33 34.80
CA TYR A 9 -10.82 6.90 34.79
C TYR A 9 -10.60 6.38 33.36
N LYS A 10 -11.46 6.77 32.41
CA LYS A 10 -11.32 6.39 31.00
C LYS A 10 -10.03 6.95 30.38
N GLY A 11 -9.68 8.20 30.69
CA GLY A 11 -8.44 8.83 30.23
C GLY A 11 -7.18 8.14 30.74
N ILE A 12 -7.12 7.90 32.06
CA ILE A 12 -6.00 7.20 32.71
C ILE A 12 -5.83 5.78 32.14
N ASN A 13 -6.93 5.06 31.91
CA ASN A 13 -6.89 3.73 31.32
C ASN A 13 -6.38 3.75 29.87
N ALA A 14 -6.80 4.72 29.06
CA ALA A 14 -6.29 4.87 27.69
C ALA A 14 -4.77 5.15 27.66
N GLN A 15 -4.29 6.02 28.55
CA GLN A 15 -2.87 6.33 28.72
C GLN A 15 -2.06 5.09 29.13
N ALA A 16 -2.52 4.32 30.13
CA ALA A 16 -1.80 3.15 30.62
C ALA A 16 -1.66 2.06 29.54
N TRP A 17 -2.72 1.80 28.76
CA TRP A 17 -2.64 0.86 27.63
C TRP A 17 -1.72 1.37 26.51
N ALA A 18 -1.73 2.67 26.22
CA ALA A 18 -0.81 3.26 25.25
C ALA A 18 0.65 3.14 25.71
N ALA A 19 0.91 3.43 26.99
CA ALA A 19 2.22 3.29 27.63
C ALA A 19 2.75 1.85 27.53
N MET A 20 1.93 0.87 27.90
CA MET A 20 2.32 -0.55 27.80
C MET A 20 2.55 -1.00 26.35
N SER A 21 1.68 -0.59 25.43
CA SER A 21 1.82 -0.91 24.01
C SER A 21 3.12 -0.36 23.42
N LEU A 22 3.43 0.91 23.65
CA LEU A 22 4.67 1.53 23.19
C LEU A 22 5.90 0.92 23.85
N PHE A 23 5.85 0.69 25.17
CA PHE A 23 6.91 -0.01 25.89
C PHE A 23 7.24 -1.33 25.22
N LEU A 24 6.24 -2.20 25.00
CA LEU A 24 6.43 -3.51 24.38
C LEU A 24 6.94 -3.43 22.93
N GLN A 25 6.52 -2.45 22.14
CA GLN A 25 7.04 -2.23 20.78
C GLN A 25 8.56 -1.99 20.77
N TYR A 26 9.10 -1.31 21.79
CA TYR A 26 10.53 -1.00 21.90
C TYR A 26 11.35 -2.02 22.70
N VAL A 27 10.76 -2.99 23.39
CA VAL A 27 11.52 -3.97 24.23
C VAL A 27 12.61 -4.70 23.44
N ARG A 28 12.40 -4.95 22.13
CA ARG A 28 13.39 -5.62 21.27
C ARG A 28 14.49 -4.70 20.74
N ASP A 29 14.33 -3.38 20.82
CA ASP A 29 15.38 -2.43 20.45
C ASP A 29 16.51 -2.48 21.50
N PRO A 30 17.77 -2.81 21.11
CA PRO A 30 18.89 -2.87 22.05
C PRO A 30 19.24 -1.51 22.66
N LYS A 31 18.84 -0.40 22.03
CA LYS A 31 19.03 0.95 22.56
C LYS A 31 17.95 1.34 23.57
N PHE A 32 16.81 0.67 23.59
CA PHE A 32 15.73 0.98 24.51
C PHE A 32 16.10 0.58 25.94
N SER A 33 15.86 1.49 26.89
CA SER A 33 16.25 1.33 28.29
C SER A 33 15.04 1.08 29.18
N SER A 34 14.07 2.01 29.18
CA SER A 34 12.98 2.01 30.15
C SER A 34 11.82 2.90 29.73
N ILE A 35 10.66 2.69 30.35
CA ILE A 35 9.59 3.67 30.44
C ILE A 35 9.64 4.39 31.79
N GLN A 36 9.52 5.71 31.76
CA GLN A 36 9.38 6.57 32.95
C GLN A 36 7.95 7.09 32.99
N LEU A 37 7.23 6.79 34.07
CA LEU A 37 5.82 7.16 34.25
C LEU A 37 5.76 8.40 35.12
N GLU A 38 5.02 9.43 34.70
CA GLU A 38 4.91 10.71 35.44
C GLU A 38 6.27 11.29 35.86
N ALA A 39 7.25 11.27 34.95
CA ALA A 39 8.59 11.78 35.22
C ALA A 39 8.55 13.28 35.56
N ALA A 40 9.44 13.73 36.46
CA ALA A 40 9.58 15.14 36.77
C ALA A 40 9.68 15.97 35.48
N ASN A 41 8.76 16.94 35.32
CA ASN A 41 8.59 17.85 34.17
C ASN A 41 7.73 17.37 32.98
N PHE A 42 7.20 16.14 32.97
CA PHE A 42 6.34 15.64 31.88
C PHE A 42 5.05 15.03 32.42
N GLU A 43 3.96 15.10 31.67
CA GLU A 43 2.62 14.79 32.24
C GLU A 43 2.31 13.29 32.22
N ASP A 44 2.52 12.61 31.10
CA ASP A 44 2.00 11.25 30.95
C ASP A 44 3.08 10.17 31.13
N PHE A 45 3.99 10.00 30.15
CA PHE A 45 5.13 9.08 30.26
C PHE A 45 6.21 9.36 29.21
N ASN A 46 7.42 8.88 29.45
CA ASN A 46 8.56 8.99 28.54
C ASN A 46 9.17 7.61 28.24
N LEU A 47 9.58 7.40 26.98
CA LEU A 47 10.41 6.27 26.59
C LEU A 47 11.86 6.74 26.52
N VAL A 48 12.78 6.04 27.18
CA VAL A 48 14.18 6.45 27.34
C VAL A 48 15.11 5.46 26.68
N PHE A 49 16.09 5.98 25.94
CA PHE A 49 17.08 5.22 25.19
C PHE A 49 18.50 5.49 25.70
N ASN A 50 19.36 4.49 25.59
CA ASN A 50 20.75 4.52 26.07
C ASN A 50 21.64 5.49 25.29
N ASP A 51 21.22 5.92 24.09
CA ASP A 51 21.95 6.91 23.26
C ASP A 51 21.56 8.37 23.55
N GLY A 52 20.76 8.57 24.61
CA GLY A 52 20.28 9.86 25.09
C GLY A 52 18.97 10.34 24.45
N LYS A 53 18.40 9.60 23.49
CA LYS A 53 17.07 9.91 22.94
C LYS A 53 15.97 9.73 24.01
N LYS A 54 14.99 10.63 24.03
CA LYS A 54 13.71 10.45 24.73
C LYS A 54 12.54 10.65 23.78
N ILE A 55 11.50 9.83 23.93
CA ILE A 55 10.20 10.06 23.31
C ILE A 55 9.24 10.47 24.40
N ILE A 56 8.82 11.73 24.38
CA ILE A 56 7.88 12.32 25.33
C ILE A 56 6.48 12.04 24.81
N CYS A 57 5.76 11.17 25.51
CA CYS A 57 4.47 10.68 25.06
C CYS A 57 3.35 11.44 25.77
N GLU A 58 2.42 11.97 24.98
CA GLU A 58 1.31 12.78 25.46
C GLU A 58 -0.01 12.17 24.96
N SER A 59 -0.73 11.49 25.85
CA SER A 59 -1.96 10.74 25.58
C SER A 59 -3.20 11.60 25.76
N LYS A 60 -3.82 12.00 24.65
CA LYS A 60 -4.97 12.90 24.61
C LYS A 60 -6.18 12.21 23.97
N ASP A 61 -6.75 11.20 24.65
CA ASP A 61 -7.99 10.53 24.22
C ASP A 61 -9.22 11.41 24.51
N ARG A 62 -9.62 12.21 23.52
CA ARG A 62 -10.74 13.15 23.62
C ARG A 62 -11.89 12.73 22.70
N LYS A 63 -13.10 13.18 23.04
CA LYS A 63 -14.27 12.99 22.16
C LYS A 63 -14.14 13.79 20.86
N GLU A 64 -13.60 15.00 20.97
CA GLU A 64 -13.28 15.87 19.84
C GLU A 64 -11.95 15.51 19.17
N LYS A 65 -11.75 15.97 17.93
CA LYS A 65 -10.51 15.75 17.20
C LYS A 65 -9.38 16.61 17.77
N PHE A 66 -8.19 16.03 17.95
CA PHE A 66 -6.97 16.78 18.23
C PHE A 66 -6.70 17.79 17.09
N SER A 67 -6.38 19.04 17.43
CA SER A 67 -6.42 20.17 16.49
C SER A 67 -5.30 21.18 16.81
N TYR A 68 -5.16 22.23 15.98
CA TYR A 68 -4.08 23.22 16.16
C TYR A 68 -4.07 23.86 17.57
N PRO A 69 -5.19 24.36 18.13
CA PRO A 69 -5.18 24.90 19.50
C PRO A 69 -4.67 23.90 20.54
N HIS A 70 -5.02 22.61 20.38
CA HIS A 70 -4.57 21.55 21.29
C HIS A 70 -3.06 21.34 21.20
N LEU A 71 -2.49 21.32 19.99
CA LEU A 71 -1.04 21.23 19.82
C LEU A 71 -0.31 22.44 20.41
N LYS A 72 -0.84 23.65 20.19
CA LYS A 72 -0.25 24.88 20.74
C LYS A 72 -0.16 24.82 22.27
N ALA A 73 -1.26 24.46 22.94
CA ALA A 73 -1.29 24.32 24.40
C ALA A 73 -0.32 23.24 24.91
N LEU A 74 -0.19 22.13 24.18
CA LEU A 74 0.77 21.07 24.50
C LEU A 74 2.23 21.57 24.40
N LEU A 75 2.57 22.32 23.34
CA LEU A 75 3.92 22.87 23.18
C LEU A 75 4.23 23.96 24.20
N GLU A 76 3.24 24.78 24.60
CA GLU A 76 3.37 25.73 25.71
C GLU A 76 3.76 25.02 27.02
N ASN A 77 3.09 23.90 27.29
CA ASN A 77 3.32 23.10 28.47
C ASN A 77 4.72 22.46 28.46
N ILE A 78 5.09 21.77 27.38
CA ILE A 78 6.41 21.13 27.26
C ILE A 78 7.56 22.15 27.33
N SER A 79 7.39 23.31 26.67
CA SER A 79 8.42 24.36 26.65
C SER A 79 8.62 25.06 27.99
N SER A 80 7.62 25.01 28.88
CA SER A 80 7.74 25.63 30.22
C SER A 80 8.40 24.70 31.24
N LYS A 81 8.41 23.39 30.99
CA LYS A 81 8.87 22.38 31.94
C LYS A 81 10.25 21.79 31.61
N SER A 82 10.77 21.89 30.39
CA SER A 82 11.97 21.14 29.99
C SER A 82 12.86 21.81 28.93
N ALA A 83 14.13 21.40 28.88
CA ALA A 83 15.02 21.61 27.73
C ALA A 83 15.04 20.32 26.87
N LEU A 84 14.34 20.35 25.74
CA LEU A 84 14.38 19.28 24.74
C LEU A 84 15.74 19.25 24.04
N THR A 85 16.35 18.09 23.92
CA THR A 85 17.56 17.90 23.12
C THR A 85 17.21 17.71 21.64
N ASP A 86 18.20 17.75 20.75
CA ASP A 86 17.99 17.54 19.31
C ASP A 86 17.61 16.11 18.92
N LYS A 87 17.84 15.15 19.82
CA LYS A 87 17.46 13.74 19.63
C LYS A 87 16.05 13.43 20.09
N ASP A 88 15.44 14.33 20.86
CA ASP A 88 14.14 14.08 21.49
C ASP A 88 12.97 14.23 20.51
N GLU A 89 11.92 13.49 20.80
CA GLU A 89 10.70 13.40 20.01
C GLU A 89 9.48 13.66 20.91
N ILE A 90 8.47 14.35 20.38
CA ILE A 90 7.19 14.56 21.07
C ILE A 90 6.15 13.72 20.36
N LEU A 91 5.61 12.71 21.03
CA LEU A 91 4.61 11.81 20.47
C LEU A 91 3.22 12.12 21.03
N VAL A 92 2.32 12.61 20.17
CA VAL A 92 0.92 12.81 20.51
C VAL A 92 0.12 11.55 20.21
N ILE A 93 -0.50 10.97 21.24
CA ILE A 93 -1.32 9.76 21.14
C ILE A 93 -2.78 10.14 21.27
N CYS A 94 -3.60 9.84 20.26
CA CYS A 94 -5.02 10.21 20.29
C CYS A 94 -5.88 9.27 19.44
N SER A 95 -7.18 9.21 19.71
CA SER A 95 -8.10 8.40 18.91
C SER A 95 -8.52 9.08 17.60
N LYS A 96 -8.45 10.41 17.55
CA LYS A 96 -8.81 11.22 16.38
C LYS A 96 -7.99 12.51 16.34
N ALA A 97 -7.50 12.87 15.16
CA ALA A 97 -6.80 14.12 14.90
C ALA A 97 -7.26 14.78 13.59
N ASN A 98 -7.01 16.08 13.47
CA ASN A 98 -7.17 16.81 12.22
C ASN A 98 -6.09 16.36 11.22
N THR A 99 -6.51 15.90 10.04
CA THR A 99 -5.61 15.42 8.99
C THR A 99 -4.70 16.52 8.42
N ASP A 100 -5.22 17.75 8.32
CA ASP A 100 -4.45 18.90 7.83
C ASP A 100 -3.35 19.26 8.84
N LEU A 101 -3.65 19.16 10.14
CA LEU A 101 -2.65 19.36 11.19
C LEU A 101 -1.51 18.35 11.07
N ILE A 102 -1.83 17.05 10.95
CA ILE A 102 -0.82 16.00 10.83
C ILE A 102 0.06 16.25 9.60
N SER A 103 -0.57 16.57 8.46
CA SER A 103 0.14 16.86 7.22
C SER A 103 1.04 18.08 7.36
N ASP A 104 0.51 19.18 7.90
CA ASP A 104 1.28 20.41 8.11
C ASP A 104 2.49 20.18 9.03
N VAL A 105 2.29 19.53 10.18
CA VAL A 105 3.37 19.23 11.15
C VAL A 105 4.46 18.37 10.51
N ARG A 106 4.08 17.32 9.76
CA ARG A 106 5.03 16.43 9.10
C ARG A 106 5.89 17.16 8.05
N ASN A 107 5.31 18.16 7.39
CA ASN A 107 5.91 18.84 6.24
C ASN A 107 6.52 20.21 6.59
N VAL A 108 6.29 20.76 7.78
CA VAL A 108 6.71 22.12 8.17
C VAL A 108 8.21 22.36 8.03
N LYS A 109 9.04 21.32 8.17
CA LYS A 109 10.49 21.40 8.03
C LYS A 109 10.97 21.58 6.58
N TYR A 110 10.08 21.41 5.61
CA TYR A 110 10.39 21.50 4.18
C TYR A 110 9.79 22.75 3.50
N PHE A 111 8.83 23.43 4.14
CA PHE A 111 8.07 24.52 3.51
C PHE A 111 7.89 25.72 4.46
N ASP A 112 8.45 26.86 4.09
CA ASP A 112 8.37 28.11 4.87
C ASP A 112 6.93 28.65 4.97
N GLU A 113 6.09 28.38 3.97
CA GLU A 113 4.67 28.76 3.98
C GLU A 113 3.91 28.07 5.10
N LEU A 114 4.29 26.84 5.46
CA LEU A 114 3.70 26.12 6.58
C LEU A 114 4.14 26.73 7.91
N GLN A 115 5.40 27.16 8.04
CA GLN A 115 5.85 27.90 9.23
C GLN A 115 5.06 29.20 9.40
N LYS A 116 4.85 29.94 8.31
CA LYS A 116 4.01 31.15 8.30
C LYS A 116 2.57 30.84 8.73
N LYS A 117 1.99 29.76 8.21
CA LYS A 117 0.64 29.29 8.60
C LYS A 117 0.54 29.01 10.10
N PHE A 118 1.55 28.42 10.74
CA PHE A 118 1.56 28.22 12.19
C PHE A 118 1.66 29.55 12.95
N THR A 119 2.50 30.48 12.50
CA THR A 119 2.61 31.83 13.09
C THR A 119 1.29 32.60 12.98
N GLU A 120 0.61 32.56 11.82
CA GLU A 120 -0.72 33.16 11.60
C GLU A 120 -1.79 32.52 12.49
N LYS A 121 -1.65 31.23 12.82
CA LYS A 121 -2.47 30.54 13.82
C LYS A 121 -2.07 30.84 15.27
N GLY A 122 -1.17 31.80 15.48
CA GLY A 122 -0.77 32.32 16.77
C GLY A 122 0.27 31.46 17.49
N TYR A 123 1.04 30.60 16.80
CA TYR A 123 2.16 29.89 17.42
C TYR A 123 3.36 30.84 17.60
N PRO A 124 3.90 30.97 18.82
CA PRO A 124 5.16 31.67 19.05
C PRO A 124 6.33 31.09 18.24
N THR A 125 7.26 31.95 17.80
CA THR A 125 8.46 31.57 17.03
C THR A 125 9.26 30.45 17.72
N LYS A 126 9.32 30.45 19.06
CA LYS A 126 9.99 29.40 19.85
C LYS A 126 9.43 27.98 19.65
N PHE A 127 8.19 27.84 19.14
CA PHE A 127 7.59 26.53 18.87
C PHE A 127 7.90 25.99 17.49
N LEU A 128 8.29 26.84 16.53
CA LEU A 128 8.51 26.41 15.15
C LEU A 128 9.57 25.31 15.04
N PRO A 129 10.73 25.38 15.75
CA PRO A 129 11.69 24.28 15.75
C PRO A 129 11.13 22.98 16.35
N LEU A 130 10.24 23.09 17.34
CA LEU A 130 9.63 21.93 18.02
C LEU A 130 8.65 21.18 17.14
N LEU A 131 7.97 21.87 16.21
CA LEU A 131 7.00 21.22 15.30
C LEU A 131 7.64 20.07 14.51
N SER A 132 8.90 20.22 14.11
CA SER A 132 9.64 19.17 13.40
C SER A 132 9.91 17.91 14.24
N LYS A 133 9.83 18.01 15.57
CA LYS A 133 10.00 16.91 16.54
C LYS A 133 8.67 16.25 16.92
N VAL A 134 7.53 16.81 16.49
CA VAL A 134 6.20 16.29 16.83
C VAL A 134 5.82 15.14 15.89
N GLN A 135 5.44 14.02 16.47
CA GLN A 135 4.87 12.85 15.80
C GLN A 135 3.46 12.57 16.32
N PHE A 136 2.66 11.87 15.51
CA PHE A 136 1.29 11.48 15.87
C PHE A 136 1.12 9.97 15.78
N TRP A 137 0.56 9.37 16.83
CA TRP A 137 0.02 8.02 16.80
C TRP A 137 -1.48 8.08 16.99
N VAL A 138 -2.22 7.96 15.88
CA VAL A 138 -3.68 8.00 15.88
C VAL A 138 -4.23 6.59 15.95
N VAL A 139 -4.60 6.15 17.16
CA VAL A 139 -5.08 4.79 17.43
C VAL A 139 -6.31 4.83 18.34
N PRO A 140 -7.39 4.09 18.02
CA PRO A 140 -8.52 4.00 18.94
C PRO A 140 -8.10 3.35 20.26
N SER A 141 -8.47 3.93 21.40
CA SER A 141 -8.06 3.44 22.72
C SER A 141 -8.47 1.99 23.00
N SER A 142 -9.55 1.51 22.39
CA SER A 142 -9.98 0.11 22.47
C SER A 142 -8.99 -0.88 21.83
N PHE A 143 -8.19 -0.45 20.85
CA PHE A 143 -7.23 -1.31 20.16
C PHE A 143 -5.93 -1.48 20.93
N ASN A 144 -5.51 -0.50 21.75
CA ASN A 144 -4.26 -0.57 22.52
C ASN A 144 -4.21 -1.82 23.41
N LYS A 145 -5.35 -2.24 23.96
CA LYS A 145 -5.47 -3.48 24.75
C LYS A 145 -5.10 -4.72 23.93
N GLU A 146 -5.75 -4.91 22.78
CA GLU A 146 -5.51 -6.07 21.91
C GLU A 146 -4.10 -6.08 21.32
N VAL A 147 -3.59 -4.89 20.95
CA VAL A 147 -2.20 -4.69 20.52
C VAL A 147 -1.23 -5.13 21.63
N THR A 148 -1.48 -4.73 22.88
CA THR A 148 -0.63 -5.09 24.01
C THR A 148 -0.57 -6.60 24.22
N TYR A 149 -1.71 -7.29 24.18
CA TYR A 149 -1.72 -8.76 24.29
C TYR A 149 -0.99 -9.44 23.14
N SER A 150 -1.12 -8.91 21.92
CA SER A 150 -0.40 -9.44 20.75
C SER A 150 1.11 -9.24 20.88
N LEU A 151 1.55 -8.02 21.21
CA LEU A 151 2.97 -7.70 21.42
C LEU A 151 3.58 -8.53 22.53
N PHE A 152 2.86 -8.74 23.64
CA PHE A 152 3.35 -9.58 24.71
C PHE A 152 3.47 -11.05 24.28
N ALA A 153 2.47 -11.59 23.57
CA ALA A 153 2.52 -12.95 23.03
C ALA A 153 3.70 -13.14 22.06
N GLU A 154 4.03 -12.11 21.28
CA GLU A 154 5.21 -12.09 20.42
C GLU A 154 6.51 -11.99 21.23
N LEU A 155 6.56 -11.15 22.28
CA LEU A 155 7.73 -10.98 23.14
C LEU A 155 8.14 -12.30 23.80
N ILE A 156 7.19 -13.03 24.39
CA ILE A 156 7.49 -14.29 25.09
C ILE A 156 7.90 -15.42 24.12
N ASN A 157 7.43 -15.36 22.87
CA ASN A 157 7.73 -16.32 21.81
C ASN A 157 7.47 -17.80 22.19
N PHE A 158 6.49 -18.04 23.04
CA PHE A 158 5.91 -19.37 23.32
C PHE A 158 4.39 -19.21 23.47
N TRP A 159 3.64 -20.31 23.37
CA TRP A 159 2.20 -20.26 23.37
C TRP A 159 1.60 -20.32 24.78
N LEU A 160 0.58 -19.50 24.99
CA LEU A 160 -0.22 -19.46 26.20
C LEU A 160 -1.71 -19.36 25.84
N PRO A 161 -2.59 -19.91 26.69
CA PRO A 161 -4.00 -19.60 26.64
C PRO A 161 -4.23 -18.08 26.69
N PRO A 162 -5.23 -17.55 25.97
CA PRO A 162 -5.55 -16.12 26.00
C PRO A 162 -5.75 -15.57 27.43
N GLU A 163 -6.36 -16.36 28.31
CA GLU A 163 -6.59 -15.95 29.71
C GLU A 163 -5.30 -15.84 30.53
N ASP A 164 -4.29 -16.67 30.25
CA ASP A 164 -2.99 -16.57 30.90
C ASP A 164 -2.20 -15.35 30.41
N ILE A 165 -2.29 -15.03 29.11
CA ILE A 165 -1.72 -13.78 28.55
C ILE A 165 -2.38 -12.57 29.22
N LYS A 166 -3.71 -12.54 29.26
CA LYS A 166 -4.47 -11.45 29.89
C LYS A 166 -4.08 -11.29 31.36
N ARG A 167 -4.09 -12.39 32.14
CA ARG A 167 -3.74 -12.36 33.56
C ARG A 167 -2.35 -11.75 33.78
N PHE A 168 -1.36 -12.17 32.99
CA PHE A 168 0.01 -11.69 33.15
C PHE A 168 0.16 -10.22 32.75
N VAL A 169 -0.35 -9.85 31.57
CA VAL A 169 -0.29 -8.47 31.08
C VAL A 169 -1.08 -7.51 31.97
N ASP A 170 -2.28 -7.89 32.40
CA ASP A 170 -3.10 -7.06 33.29
C ASP A 170 -2.42 -6.90 34.65
N SER A 171 -1.71 -7.93 35.14
CA SER A 171 -0.89 -7.83 36.36
C SER A 171 0.24 -6.80 36.21
N ILE A 172 0.98 -6.82 35.10
CA ILE A 172 2.03 -5.80 34.83
C ILE A 172 1.40 -4.41 34.71
N LEU A 173 0.31 -4.28 33.97
CA LEU A 173 -0.40 -3.02 33.79
C LEU A 173 -0.81 -2.44 35.16
N ILE A 174 -1.35 -3.26 36.06
CA ILE A 174 -1.75 -2.82 37.39
C ILE A 174 -0.54 -2.49 38.27
N GLN A 175 0.42 -3.40 38.39
CA GLN A 175 1.49 -3.29 39.37
C GLN A 175 2.60 -2.33 38.94
N LYS A 176 2.90 -2.25 37.63
CA LYS A 176 4.04 -1.50 37.11
C LYS A 176 3.61 -0.20 36.44
N ILE A 177 2.47 -0.20 35.75
CA ILE A 177 1.98 1.00 35.04
C ILE A 177 1.08 1.83 35.95
N TYR A 178 -0.07 1.34 36.41
CA TYR A 178 -0.99 2.16 37.22
C TYR A 178 -0.38 2.60 38.55
N LYS A 179 0.14 1.65 39.33
CA LYS A 179 0.81 2.00 40.60
C LYS A 179 2.08 2.80 40.38
N GLY A 180 2.81 2.51 39.30
CA GLY A 180 4.04 3.21 38.96
C GLY A 180 3.81 4.67 38.56
N SER A 181 2.76 4.96 37.77
CA SER A 181 2.34 6.32 37.45
C SER A 181 2.05 7.12 38.72
N ALA A 182 1.28 6.55 39.66
CA ALA A 182 0.96 7.21 40.93
C ALA A 182 2.19 7.55 41.82
N SER A 183 3.35 6.93 41.57
CA SER A 183 4.58 7.12 42.34
C SER A 183 5.77 7.65 41.53
N GLY A 184 5.59 8.02 40.27
CA GLY A 184 6.70 8.47 39.40
C GLY A 184 7.74 7.37 39.09
N ALA A 185 7.30 6.12 38.90
CA ALA A 185 8.21 4.97 38.79
C ALA A 185 8.85 4.82 37.40
N THR A 186 9.98 4.11 37.37
CA THR A 186 10.63 3.65 36.14
C THR A 186 10.48 2.13 36.02
N TYR A 187 10.10 1.65 34.84
CA TYR A 187 10.05 0.22 34.52
C TYR A 187 11.00 -0.10 33.37
N SER A 188 11.99 -0.95 33.62
CA SER A 188 13.09 -1.17 32.69
C SER A 188 12.85 -2.33 31.74
N ARG A 189 13.57 -2.32 30.62
CA ARG A 189 13.67 -3.45 29.69
C ARG A 189 14.18 -4.72 30.40
N SER A 190 15.12 -4.59 31.33
CA SER A 190 15.63 -5.75 32.09
C SER A 190 14.57 -6.38 32.99
N ASP A 191 13.68 -5.57 33.59
CA ASP A 191 12.65 -6.07 34.50
C ASP A 191 11.66 -6.97 33.77
N ILE A 192 11.10 -6.50 32.63
CA ILE A 192 10.14 -7.30 31.85
C ILE A 192 10.78 -8.60 31.34
N LEU A 193 12.04 -8.56 30.92
CA LEU A 193 12.74 -9.76 30.44
C LEU A 193 12.95 -10.78 31.56
N LYS A 194 13.25 -10.31 32.78
CA LYS A 194 13.36 -11.17 33.96
C LYS A 194 12.00 -11.79 34.33
N GLU A 195 10.93 -10.98 34.37
CA GLU A 195 9.57 -11.44 34.67
C GLU A 195 9.09 -12.48 33.65
N VAL A 196 9.41 -12.29 32.36
CA VAL A 196 9.12 -13.28 31.29
C VAL A 196 9.88 -14.59 31.51
N GLU A 197 11.16 -14.55 31.86
CA GLU A 197 11.95 -15.77 32.11
C GLU A 197 11.52 -16.51 33.38
N GLU A 198 11.10 -15.79 34.43
CA GLU A 198 10.49 -16.40 35.62
C GLU A 198 9.17 -17.08 35.29
N PHE A 199 8.30 -16.43 34.53
CA PHE A 199 7.03 -16.99 34.11
C PHE A 199 7.19 -18.23 33.22
N LYS A 200 8.17 -18.21 32.31
CA LYS A 200 8.54 -19.36 31.48
C LYS A 200 8.93 -20.58 32.31
N LYS A 201 9.71 -20.39 33.39
CA LYS A 201 10.07 -21.47 34.33
C LYS A 201 8.85 -22.02 35.06
N GLU A 202 7.94 -21.14 35.51
CA GLU A 202 6.67 -21.54 36.14
C GLU A 202 5.83 -22.42 35.21
N ILE A 203 5.66 -22.02 33.95
CA ILE A 203 4.90 -22.77 32.93
C ILE A 203 5.53 -24.15 32.69
N GLN A 204 6.87 -24.23 32.55
CA GLN A 204 7.54 -25.52 32.40
C GLN A 204 7.34 -26.44 33.62
N ASN A 205 7.35 -25.89 34.83
CA ASN A 205 7.19 -26.66 36.06
C ASN A 205 5.75 -27.17 36.28
N ARG A 206 4.75 -26.47 35.76
CA ARG A 206 3.33 -26.85 35.86
C ARG A 206 2.89 -27.94 34.88
N SER A 207 3.68 -28.25 33.85
CA SER A 207 3.31 -29.29 32.90
C SER A 207 3.52 -30.68 33.48
N ASP A 208 2.53 -31.55 33.32
CA ASP A 208 2.64 -32.95 33.76
C ASP A 208 3.66 -33.75 32.95
N TYR A 209 3.95 -33.32 31.71
CA TYR A 209 4.73 -34.11 30.76
C TYR A 209 5.97 -33.39 30.21
N PHE A 210 5.83 -32.13 29.77
CA PHE A 210 6.91 -31.35 29.16
C PHE A 210 7.68 -30.50 30.18
N ASN A 211 7.87 -31.03 31.39
CA ASN A 211 8.60 -30.38 32.47
C ASN A 211 10.09 -30.73 32.51
N LEU A 212 10.84 -30.03 33.34
CA LEU A 212 12.29 -30.24 33.54
C LEU A 212 12.62 -31.48 34.40
N ARG A 213 11.64 -32.04 35.12
CA ARG A 213 11.83 -33.20 36.02
C ARG A 213 11.80 -34.53 35.25
N THR A 214 11.16 -34.56 34.09
CA THR A 214 11.03 -35.75 33.26
C THR A 214 12.24 -35.88 32.34
N LYS A 215 12.87 -37.07 32.31
CA LYS A 215 14.02 -37.34 31.43
C LYS A 215 13.67 -37.08 29.97
N LYS A 216 14.56 -36.36 29.27
CA LYS A 216 14.41 -35.96 27.86
C LYS A 216 14.07 -37.12 26.93
N ASP A 217 14.72 -38.28 27.06
CA ASP A 217 14.44 -39.47 26.24
C ASP A 217 13.02 -40.01 26.40
N LYS A 218 12.46 -39.93 27.62
CA LYS A 218 11.07 -40.33 27.87
C LYS A 218 10.10 -39.38 27.15
N GLN A 219 10.41 -38.07 27.17
CA GLN A 219 9.61 -37.05 26.48
C GLN A 219 9.58 -37.31 24.97
N PHE A 220 10.72 -37.57 24.33
CA PHE A 220 10.78 -37.92 22.90
C PHE A 220 10.03 -39.21 22.57
N LYS A 221 10.21 -40.28 23.36
CA LYS A 221 9.52 -41.56 23.12
C LYS A 221 8.00 -41.44 23.18
N GLY A 222 7.45 -40.66 24.12
CA GLY A 222 5.99 -40.46 24.15
C GLY A 222 5.52 -39.49 23.06
N LEU A 223 6.31 -38.48 22.70
CA LEU A 223 5.99 -37.58 21.58
C LEU A 223 5.94 -38.33 20.24
N GLU A 224 6.87 -39.26 20.01
CA GLU A 224 6.86 -40.17 18.86
C GLU A 224 5.54 -40.97 18.77
N LYS A 225 5.07 -41.51 19.91
CA LYS A 225 3.80 -42.24 19.97
C LYS A 225 2.60 -41.34 19.62
N ILE A 226 2.58 -40.11 20.14
CA ILE A 226 1.52 -39.13 19.85
C ILE A 226 1.49 -38.80 18.36
N VAL A 227 2.66 -38.48 17.78
CA VAL A 227 2.80 -38.12 16.36
C VAL A 227 2.41 -39.28 15.44
N LYS A 228 2.75 -40.52 15.78
CA LYS A 228 2.32 -41.72 15.00
C LYS A 228 0.83 -42.04 15.17
N GLY A 229 0.28 -41.90 16.37
CA GLY A 229 -1.08 -42.32 16.74
C GLY A 229 -2.24 -41.46 16.22
N ASN A 230 -2.04 -40.59 15.23
CA ASN A 230 -3.07 -39.71 14.66
C ASN A 230 -3.77 -38.79 15.69
N GLY A 231 -3.00 -38.32 16.67
CA GLY A 231 -3.49 -37.36 17.66
C GLY A 231 -4.45 -37.96 18.67
N LYS A 232 -4.48 -39.30 18.83
CA LYS A 232 -5.14 -39.90 20.00
C LYS A 232 -4.42 -39.43 21.27
N ASN A 233 -4.97 -38.38 21.88
CA ASN A 233 -5.09 -38.12 23.33
C ASN A 233 -4.30 -36.94 23.95
N ASN A 234 -5.01 -36.26 24.85
CA ASN A 234 -4.58 -35.72 26.17
C ASN A 234 -3.61 -34.53 26.28
N LEU A 235 -3.31 -33.79 25.21
CA LEU A 235 -2.53 -32.55 25.35
C LEU A 235 -3.44 -31.37 25.71
N GLY A 236 -3.63 -31.14 27.01
CA GLY A 236 -4.28 -29.94 27.54
C GLY A 236 -3.41 -28.67 27.35
N SER A 237 -4.00 -27.50 27.62
CA SER A 237 -3.34 -26.19 27.47
C SER A 237 -1.98 -26.11 28.19
N SER A 238 -1.89 -26.57 29.44
CA SER A 238 -0.64 -26.54 30.21
C SER A 238 0.49 -27.33 29.54
N SER A 239 0.15 -28.45 28.90
CA SER A 239 1.11 -29.27 28.16
C SER A 239 1.54 -28.60 26.85
N ILE A 240 0.61 -27.98 26.11
CA ILE A 240 0.95 -27.24 24.88
C ILE A 240 1.82 -26.03 25.19
N SER A 241 1.53 -25.30 26.28
CA SER A 241 2.36 -24.17 26.71
C SER A 241 3.79 -24.59 27.05
N ALA A 242 3.97 -25.62 27.89
CA ALA A 242 5.31 -26.10 28.20
C ALA A 242 6.04 -26.71 26.99
N PHE A 243 5.31 -27.43 26.12
CA PHE A 243 5.83 -27.92 24.84
C PHE A 243 6.36 -26.77 23.97
N SER A 244 5.64 -25.67 23.89
CA SER A 244 6.02 -24.51 23.07
C SER A 244 7.27 -23.76 23.52
N ILE A 245 7.77 -24.05 24.73
CA ILE A 245 9.04 -23.52 25.26
C ILE A 245 10.22 -24.42 24.84
N ARG A 246 9.96 -25.68 24.47
CA ARG A 246 10.97 -26.71 24.18
C ARG A 246 11.19 -26.86 22.68
N TRP A 247 12.06 -26.01 22.13
CA TRP A 247 12.39 -26.01 20.69
C TRP A 247 12.81 -27.38 20.15
N ASP A 248 13.58 -28.15 20.92
CA ASP A 248 14.02 -29.50 20.56
C ASP A 248 12.86 -30.47 20.34
N LEU A 249 11.85 -30.43 21.22
CA LEU A 249 10.65 -31.25 21.10
C LEU A 249 9.73 -30.76 19.97
N MET A 250 9.60 -29.44 19.82
CA MET A 250 8.80 -28.84 18.75
C MET A 250 9.32 -29.21 17.37
N SER A 251 10.63 -29.05 17.17
CA SER A 251 11.32 -29.40 15.92
C SER A 251 11.10 -30.88 15.60
N PHE A 252 11.35 -31.76 16.57
CA PHE A 252 11.14 -33.21 16.43
C PHE A 252 9.72 -33.60 16.02
N ALA A 253 8.69 -33.00 16.65
CA ALA A 253 7.30 -33.26 16.30
C ALA A 253 6.97 -32.75 14.91
N MET A 254 7.42 -31.53 14.59
CA MET A 254 7.11 -30.89 13.33
C MET A 254 7.73 -31.64 12.14
N ASP A 255 8.98 -32.09 12.24
CA ASP A 255 9.65 -32.85 11.18
C ASP A 255 8.88 -34.14 10.82
N ARG A 256 8.26 -34.77 11.81
CA ARG A 256 7.44 -35.98 11.60
C ARG A 256 6.04 -35.68 11.11
N LEU A 257 5.43 -34.58 11.54
CA LEU A 257 4.10 -34.20 11.09
C LEU A 257 4.13 -33.74 9.62
N LYS A 258 5.19 -33.04 9.20
CA LYS A 258 5.37 -32.57 7.82
C LYS A 258 5.42 -33.69 6.79
N THR A 259 5.89 -34.89 7.16
CA THR A 259 5.95 -36.04 6.26
C THR A 259 4.63 -36.81 6.14
N ARG A 260 3.59 -36.42 6.90
CA ARG A 260 2.30 -37.10 6.91
C ARG A 260 1.26 -36.40 6.04
N ASN A 261 0.50 -37.19 5.31
CA ASN A 261 -0.61 -36.76 4.44
C ASN A 261 -1.94 -37.44 4.78
N ASP A 262 -2.00 -38.14 5.91
CA ASP A 262 -3.12 -38.96 6.39
C ASP A 262 -3.71 -38.44 7.71
N LEU A 263 -3.45 -37.18 8.06
CA LEU A 263 -3.87 -36.57 9.31
C LEU A 263 -5.34 -36.12 9.26
N ASP A 264 -6.07 -36.39 10.35
CA ASP A 264 -7.33 -35.71 10.65
C ASP A 264 -7.03 -34.42 11.41
N LEU A 265 -6.88 -33.31 10.69
CA LEU A 265 -6.35 -32.05 11.23
C LEU A 265 -7.15 -31.54 12.43
N LYS A 266 -8.47 -31.80 12.48
CA LYS A 266 -9.33 -31.40 13.59
C LYS A 266 -8.92 -32.03 14.93
N LYS A 267 -8.36 -33.25 14.92
CA LYS A 267 -7.89 -33.92 16.15
C LYS A 267 -6.66 -33.25 16.77
N TRP A 268 -6.00 -32.38 16.02
CA TRP A 268 -4.79 -31.67 16.40
C TRP A 268 -5.02 -30.19 16.70
N ASP A 269 -6.27 -29.75 16.86
CA ASP A 269 -6.64 -28.33 17.01
C ASP A 269 -5.84 -27.59 18.09
N TYR A 270 -5.61 -28.21 19.25
CA TYR A 270 -4.78 -27.65 20.32
C TYR A 270 -3.34 -27.38 19.89
N LEU A 271 -2.74 -28.26 19.09
CA LEU A 271 -1.38 -28.09 18.58
C LEU A 271 -1.31 -26.95 17.56
N TRP A 272 -2.36 -26.79 16.74
CA TRP A 272 -2.40 -25.72 15.74
C TRP A 272 -2.54 -24.33 16.35
N GLN A 273 -2.86 -24.20 17.64
CA GLN A 273 -2.83 -22.90 18.33
C GLN A 273 -1.41 -22.31 18.43
N LEU A 274 -0.38 -23.13 18.17
CA LEU A 274 1.02 -22.71 18.09
C LEU A 274 1.35 -21.85 16.85
N ASN A 275 0.36 -21.45 16.04
CA ASN A 275 0.56 -20.45 14.98
C ASN A 275 0.99 -19.06 15.48
N ARG A 276 0.99 -18.85 16.80
CA ARG A 276 1.55 -17.66 17.46
C ARG A 276 3.04 -17.79 17.78
N VAL A 277 3.63 -18.97 17.61
CA VAL A 277 5.06 -19.20 17.82
C VAL A 277 5.78 -19.16 16.48
N TYR A 278 6.77 -18.27 16.35
CA TYR A 278 7.39 -17.92 15.06
C TYR A 278 7.85 -19.14 14.25
N TYR A 279 8.72 -19.97 14.84
CA TYR A 279 9.30 -21.14 14.17
C TYR A 279 8.27 -22.20 13.78
N PHE A 280 7.21 -22.36 14.58
CA PHE A 280 6.26 -23.45 14.41
C PHE A 280 5.22 -23.17 13.33
N THR A 281 4.95 -21.89 13.07
CA THR A 281 3.85 -21.45 12.20
C THR A 281 4.03 -21.90 10.75
N PHE A 282 5.23 -21.75 10.20
CA PHE A 282 5.57 -22.27 8.88
C PHE A 282 5.34 -23.77 8.76
N GLY A 283 5.64 -24.51 9.83
CA GLY A 283 5.43 -25.94 9.88
C GLY A 283 3.96 -26.33 9.81
N ILE A 284 3.08 -25.60 10.51
CA ILE A 284 1.62 -25.83 10.48
C ILE A 284 1.10 -25.73 9.05
N PHE A 285 1.49 -24.69 8.31
CA PHE A 285 1.01 -24.51 6.94
C PHE A 285 1.52 -25.58 5.98
N HIS A 286 2.77 -26.03 6.13
CA HIS A 286 3.28 -27.18 5.38
C HIS A 286 2.46 -28.45 5.66
N VAL A 287 2.12 -28.71 6.93
CA VAL A 287 1.27 -29.85 7.30
C VAL A 287 -0.13 -29.70 6.69
N PHE A 288 -0.73 -28.51 6.74
CA PHE A 288 -2.05 -28.26 6.14
C PHE A 288 -2.04 -28.47 4.64
N GLU A 289 -1.03 -27.95 3.95
CA GLU A 289 -0.82 -28.11 2.52
C GLU A 289 -0.67 -29.58 2.12
N ALA A 290 0.02 -30.39 2.93
CA ALA A 290 0.18 -31.83 2.70
C ALA A 290 -1.11 -32.64 2.93
N ASN A 291 -2.14 -32.07 3.58
CA ASN A 291 -3.34 -32.78 4.06
C ASN A 291 -4.67 -32.27 3.44
N LEU A 292 -4.64 -31.76 2.19
CA LEU A 292 -5.80 -31.21 1.45
C LEU A 292 -6.73 -32.24 0.78
N GLN A 293 -6.47 -33.53 0.92
CA GLN A 293 -7.06 -34.61 0.12
C GLN A 293 -8.54 -34.80 0.46
N THR A 294 -8.92 -34.61 1.73
CA THR A 294 -10.29 -34.81 2.20
C THR A 294 -11.09 -33.50 2.30
N ASP A 295 -12.39 -33.55 2.03
CA ASP A 295 -13.32 -32.41 2.21
C ASP A 295 -13.32 -31.90 3.66
N LYS A 296 -13.23 -32.82 4.64
CA LYS A 296 -13.16 -32.51 6.07
C LYS A 296 -11.94 -31.64 6.39
N ASN A 297 -10.76 -31.99 5.89
CA ASN A 297 -9.55 -31.21 6.12
C ASN A 297 -9.60 -29.87 5.42
N ARG A 298 -10.05 -29.80 4.16
CA ARG A 298 -10.21 -28.52 3.44
C ARG A 298 -11.13 -27.55 4.19
N LYS A 299 -12.30 -28.02 4.67
CA LYS A 299 -13.21 -27.23 5.50
C LYS A 299 -12.57 -26.77 6.81
N TYR A 300 -11.86 -27.68 7.48
CA TYR A 300 -11.16 -27.37 8.72
C TYR A 300 -10.12 -26.26 8.51
N ILE A 301 -9.27 -26.39 7.48
CA ILE A 301 -8.21 -25.44 7.15
C ILE A 301 -8.79 -24.06 6.84
N LEU A 302 -9.82 -23.98 5.98
CA LEU A 302 -10.48 -22.71 5.67
C LEU A 302 -11.11 -22.07 6.91
N GLY A 303 -11.77 -22.87 7.76
CA GLY A 303 -12.32 -22.41 9.03
C GLY A 303 -11.25 -21.89 9.99
N TYR A 304 -10.14 -22.61 10.09
CA TYR A 304 -8.97 -22.23 10.88
C TYR A 304 -8.38 -20.91 10.36
N ILE A 305 -8.10 -20.80 9.07
CA ILE A 305 -7.54 -19.59 8.47
C ILE A 305 -8.44 -18.39 8.76
N LYS A 306 -9.75 -18.48 8.44
CA LYS A 306 -10.72 -17.40 8.71
C LYS A 306 -10.71 -16.92 10.17
N LYS A 307 -10.57 -17.83 11.13
CA LYS A 307 -10.48 -17.51 12.56
C LYS A 307 -9.26 -16.65 12.90
N TYR A 308 -8.15 -16.84 12.18
CA TYR A 308 -6.88 -16.16 12.43
C TYR A 308 -6.53 -15.08 11.39
N THR A 309 -7.34 -14.87 10.34
CA THR A 309 -7.10 -13.83 9.32
C THR A 309 -7.16 -12.42 9.91
N LYS A 310 -8.10 -12.17 10.83
CA LYS A 310 -8.33 -10.86 11.48
C LYS A 310 -7.72 -10.71 12.87
N THR A 311 -6.77 -11.56 13.23
CA THR A 311 -6.05 -11.41 14.50
C THR A 311 -4.79 -10.59 14.26
N ILE A 312 -4.54 -9.56 15.09
CA ILE A 312 -3.28 -8.81 15.06
C ILE A 312 -2.14 -9.82 15.21
N ARG A 313 -1.36 -10.04 14.15
CA ARG A 313 -0.18 -10.89 14.21
C ARG A 313 0.99 -10.01 14.61
N GLY A 314 1.99 -10.64 15.22
CA GLY A 314 3.16 -9.91 15.70
C GLY A 314 3.79 -9.07 14.58
N PHE A 315 4.42 -7.96 14.96
CA PHE A 315 5.01 -6.96 14.06
C PHE A 315 5.98 -7.57 13.03
N TYR A 316 6.63 -8.69 13.36
CA TYR A 316 7.63 -9.34 12.50
C TYR A 316 7.09 -10.52 11.67
N ARG A 317 5.77 -10.75 11.64
CA ARG A 317 5.20 -12.04 11.22
C ARG A 317 4.16 -11.98 10.09
N SER A 318 3.80 -10.80 9.60
CA SER A 318 2.75 -10.60 8.58
C SER A 318 3.06 -11.38 7.30
N ASP A 319 4.19 -11.05 6.68
CA ASP A 319 4.46 -11.34 5.27
C ASP A 319 4.40 -12.84 4.95
N PHE A 320 4.96 -13.65 5.84
CA PHE A 320 5.07 -15.08 5.63
C PHE A 320 3.75 -15.83 5.81
N PHE A 321 2.91 -15.37 6.74
CA PHE A 321 1.64 -16.02 7.02
C PHE A 321 0.68 -15.84 5.85
N ASP A 322 0.61 -14.64 5.29
CA ASP A 322 -0.39 -14.30 4.28
C ASP A 322 -0.12 -15.04 2.96
N VAL A 323 1.15 -15.14 2.56
CA VAL A 323 1.55 -15.91 1.37
C VAL A 323 1.28 -17.41 1.53
N ASP A 324 1.60 -17.99 2.69
CA ASP A 324 1.32 -19.41 2.96
C ASP A 324 -0.20 -19.69 2.95
N VAL A 325 -1.00 -18.78 3.52
CA VAL A 325 -2.46 -18.84 3.45
C VAL A 325 -2.96 -18.79 2.01
N VAL A 326 -2.49 -17.81 1.24
CA VAL A 326 -2.85 -17.62 -0.17
C VAL A 326 -2.54 -18.88 -0.98
N LYS A 327 -1.36 -19.47 -0.78
CA LYS A 327 -0.93 -20.71 -1.45
C LYS A 327 -1.88 -21.87 -1.14
N ILE A 328 -2.22 -22.08 0.13
CA ILE A 328 -3.13 -23.15 0.55
C ILE A 328 -4.54 -22.93 0.02
N VAL A 329 -5.07 -21.71 0.15
CA VAL A 329 -6.40 -21.35 -0.36
C VAL A 329 -6.47 -21.57 -1.87
N THR A 330 -5.43 -21.17 -2.60
CA THR A 330 -5.31 -21.40 -4.05
C THR A 330 -5.40 -22.88 -4.39
N LYS A 331 -4.61 -23.73 -3.72
CA LYS A 331 -4.66 -25.19 -3.93
C LYS A 331 -6.06 -25.78 -3.66
N ILE A 332 -6.77 -25.26 -2.66
CA ILE A 332 -8.13 -25.72 -2.33
C ILE A 332 -9.12 -25.37 -3.45
N ILE A 333 -9.07 -24.16 -4.00
CA ILE A 333 -10.02 -23.70 -5.04
C ILE A 333 -9.68 -24.25 -6.44
N GLU A 334 -8.44 -24.66 -6.67
CA GLU A 334 -7.97 -25.32 -7.89
C GLU A 334 -8.20 -26.85 -7.87
N GLY A 335 -8.33 -27.45 -6.70
CA GLY A 335 -8.62 -28.87 -6.57
C GLY A 335 -10.00 -29.29 -7.10
N ALA A 336 -10.21 -30.61 -7.19
CA ALA A 336 -11.52 -31.17 -7.54
C ALA A 336 -12.62 -30.66 -6.59
N ASP A 337 -13.74 -30.24 -7.18
CA ASP A 337 -14.86 -29.55 -6.53
C ASP A 337 -14.50 -28.23 -5.82
N GLY A 338 -13.39 -27.58 -6.22
CA GLY A 338 -12.89 -26.37 -5.54
C GLY A 338 -13.85 -25.17 -5.59
N THR A 339 -14.77 -25.13 -6.56
CA THR A 339 -15.77 -24.06 -6.73
C THR A 339 -16.66 -23.88 -5.49
N LYS A 340 -16.96 -24.95 -4.75
CA LYS A 340 -17.77 -24.88 -3.53
C LYS A 340 -17.12 -24.05 -2.40
N TYR A 341 -15.81 -23.84 -2.47
CA TYR A 341 -15.06 -23.08 -1.47
C TYR A 341 -14.81 -21.62 -1.88
N PHE A 342 -15.29 -21.17 -3.04
CA PHE A 342 -15.03 -19.82 -3.52
C PHE A 342 -15.48 -18.72 -2.56
N ASN A 343 -16.63 -18.87 -1.90
CA ASN A 343 -17.09 -17.89 -0.92
C ASN A 343 -16.18 -17.82 0.31
N ASP A 344 -15.71 -18.97 0.80
CA ASP A 344 -14.77 -19.03 1.93
C ASP A 344 -13.42 -18.41 1.56
N ALA A 345 -12.90 -18.77 0.38
CA ALA A 345 -11.68 -18.19 -0.16
C ALA A 345 -11.81 -16.67 -0.33
N PHE A 346 -12.90 -16.19 -0.93
CA PHE A 346 -13.17 -14.76 -1.07
C PHE A 346 -13.18 -14.02 0.27
N ILE A 347 -13.82 -14.58 1.31
CA ILE A 347 -13.84 -13.98 2.65
C ILE A 347 -12.42 -13.87 3.22
N ILE A 348 -11.61 -14.93 3.09
CA ILE A 348 -10.22 -14.92 3.56
C ILE A 348 -9.41 -13.83 2.84
N ILE A 349 -9.46 -13.80 1.51
CA ILE A 349 -8.68 -12.83 0.73
C ILE A 349 -9.16 -11.40 0.96
N LYS A 350 -10.47 -11.19 1.09
CA LYS A 350 -11.04 -9.90 1.51
C LYS A 350 -10.47 -9.46 2.85
N ASP A 351 -10.40 -10.36 3.81
CA ASP A 351 -9.89 -10.05 5.14
C ASP A 351 -8.39 -9.71 5.09
N LEU A 352 -7.60 -10.41 4.28
CA LEU A 352 -6.19 -10.07 4.04
C LEU A 352 -5.99 -8.69 3.39
N ILE A 353 -6.82 -8.34 2.40
CA ILE A 353 -6.74 -7.04 1.71
C ILE A 353 -7.17 -5.88 2.62
N THR A 354 -8.19 -6.09 3.44
CA THR A 354 -8.84 -5.00 4.19
C THR A 354 -8.33 -4.83 5.62
N PHE A 355 -7.66 -5.84 6.19
CA PHE A 355 -7.12 -5.78 7.55
C PHE A 355 -5.69 -5.23 7.54
N ASN A 356 -5.53 -3.94 7.80
CA ASN A 356 -4.22 -3.30 7.85
C ASN A 356 -3.65 -3.27 9.27
N GLU A 357 -2.92 -4.31 9.67
CA GLU A 357 -2.34 -4.37 11.02
C GLU A 357 -1.30 -3.29 11.31
N LYS A 358 -0.63 -2.76 10.28
CA LYS A 358 0.38 -1.69 10.37
C LYS A 358 -0.23 -0.34 10.79
N GLU A 359 -1.55 -0.17 10.74
CA GLU A 359 -2.23 1.02 11.27
C GLU A 359 -2.28 1.06 12.79
N PHE A 360 -2.15 -0.09 13.46
CA PHE A 360 -2.29 -0.17 14.91
C PHE A 360 -0.98 0.08 15.67
N PHE A 361 0.16 -0.14 15.04
CA PHE A 361 1.48 0.05 15.67
C PHE A 361 2.03 1.46 15.44
N TYR A 362 2.79 1.96 16.40
CA TYR A 362 3.51 3.22 16.25
C TYR A 362 4.77 3.03 15.42
N LEU A 363 5.57 2.02 15.80
CA LEU A 363 6.67 1.56 14.98
C LEU A 363 6.09 0.98 13.70
N LYS A 364 6.61 1.44 12.57
CA LYS A 364 6.31 0.89 11.25
C LYS A 364 7.56 0.19 10.76
N ASP A 365 7.39 -0.98 10.15
CA ASP A 365 8.52 -1.70 9.58
C ASP A 365 9.22 -0.79 8.56
N SER A 366 10.52 -0.60 8.74
CA SER A 366 11.32 0.37 8.03
C SER A 366 11.61 -0.13 6.61
N GLY A 367 10.63 0.04 5.72
CA GLY A 367 10.89 0.32 4.31
C GLY A 367 11.53 -0.80 3.49
N TYR A 368 10.98 -2.01 3.54
CA TYR A 368 11.17 -2.96 2.43
C TYR A 368 9.88 -3.08 1.63
N ASP A 369 10.01 -3.05 0.30
CA ASP A 369 8.95 -3.10 -0.72
C ASP A 369 8.17 -4.44 -0.76
N ARG A 370 8.24 -5.23 0.33
CA ARG A 370 7.53 -6.52 0.46
C ARG A 370 6.03 -6.39 0.31
N GLY A 371 5.48 -5.22 0.63
CA GLY A 371 4.06 -4.96 0.53
C GLY A 371 3.52 -5.03 -0.90
N GLU A 372 4.31 -4.72 -1.93
CA GLU A 372 3.83 -4.81 -3.32
C GLU A 372 3.73 -6.28 -3.75
N TRP A 373 4.82 -7.05 -3.59
CA TRP A 373 4.84 -8.47 -3.94
C TRP A 373 3.78 -9.27 -3.16
N GLU A 374 3.69 -9.06 -1.85
CA GLU A 374 2.71 -9.74 -0.99
C GLU A 374 1.28 -9.41 -1.41
N LYS A 375 0.96 -8.13 -1.66
CA LYS A 375 -0.36 -7.74 -2.19
C LYS A 375 -0.63 -8.40 -3.54
N GLY A 376 0.39 -8.51 -4.40
CA GLY A 376 0.32 -9.25 -5.65
C GLY A 376 -0.08 -10.71 -5.43
N GLU A 377 0.62 -11.44 -4.57
CA GLU A 377 0.28 -12.82 -4.23
C GLU A 377 -1.15 -12.93 -3.68
N ILE A 378 -1.55 -12.04 -2.76
CA ILE A 378 -2.91 -12.01 -2.18
C ILE A 378 -3.99 -11.80 -3.25
N CYS A 379 -3.70 -11.07 -4.33
CA CYS A 379 -4.67 -10.80 -5.40
C CYS A 379 -4.83 -11.94 -6.41
N LYS A 380 -3.80 -12.77 -6.64
CA LYS A 380 -3.85 -13.87 -7.62
C LYS A 380 -5.05 -14.83 -7.43
N PRO A 381 -5.42 -15.26 -6.19
CA PRO A 381 -6.61 -16.07 -5.97
C PRO A 381 -7.91 -15.36 -6.38
N LEU A 382 -8.01 -14.03 -6.26
CA LEU A 382 -9.22 -13.30 -6.67
C LEU A 382 -9.44 -13.43 -8.17
N HIS A 383 -8.40 -13.39 -8.99
CA HIS A 383 -8.53 -13.54 -10.44
C HIS A 383 -9.01 -14.94 -10.82
N LYS A 384 -8.47 -15.97 -10.13
CA LYS A 384 -8.92 -17.37 -10.29
C LYS A 384 -10.37 -17.57 -9.85
N ILE A 385 -10.79 -16.93 -8.75
CA ILE A 385 -12.20 -16.94 -8.31
C ILE A 385 -13.05 -16.23 -9.37
N TYR A 386 -12.66 -15.03 -9.78
CA TYR A 386 -13.40 -14.18 -10.70
C TYR A 386 -13.75 -14.90 -12.02
N THR A 387 -12.75 -15.51 -12.65
CA THR A 387 -12.89 -16.17 -13.97
C THR A 387 -13.84 -17.38 -13.95
N ARG A 388 -14.05 -18.02 -12.79
CA ARG A 388 -14.85 -19.23 -12.63
C ARG A 388 -16.13 -19.05 -11.80
N ALA A 389 -16.32 -17.87 -11.22
CA ALA A 389 -17.42 -17.58 -10.31
C ALA A 389 -18.71 -17.20 -11.05
N ASP A 390 -19.83 -17.34 -10.33
CA ASP A 390 -21.11 -16.76 -10.75
C ASP A 390 -21.09 -15.22 -10.73
N ALA A 391 -22.11 -14.61 -11.32
CA ALA A 391 -22.23 -13.15 -11.41
C ALA A 391 -22.27 -12.44 -10.05
N THR A 392 -22.83 -13.09 -9.02
CA THR A 392 -22.93 -12.51 -7.67
C THR A 392 -21.56 -12.38 -7.04
N LEU A 393 -20.76 -13.44 -7.09
CA LEU A 393 -19.43 -13.42 -6.53
C LEU A 393 -18.45 -12.58 -7.38
N LYS A 394 -18.59 -12.57 -8.71
CA LYS A 394 -17.87 -11.62 -9.58
C LYS A 394 -18.12 -10.17 -9.16
N GLN A 395 -19.36 -9.80 -8.83
CA GLN A 395 -19.69 -8.46 -8.36
C GLN A 395 -19.04 -8.16 -7.00
N LYS A 396 -19.03 -9.11 -6.06
CA LYS A 396 -18.34 -8.95 -4.77
C LYS A 396 -16.83 -8.75 -4.92
N VAL A 397 -16.21 -9.46 -5.86
CA VAL A 397 -14.78 -9.27 -6.20
C VAL A 397 -14.57 -7.86 -6.74
N PHE A 398 -15.39 -7.41 -7.69
CA PHE A 398 -15.33 -6.03 -8.18
C PHE A 398 -15.43 -5.02 -7.03
N ASP A 399 -16.46 -5.09 -6.20
CA ASP A 399 -16.69 -4.14 -5.09
C ASP A 399 -15.51 -4.11 -4.11
N LEU A 400 -14.86 -5.25 -3.86
CA LEU A 400 -13.64 -5.34 -3.06
C LEU A 400 -12.48 -4.59 -3.72
N LEU A 401 -12.24 -4.80 -5.03
CA LEU A 401 -11.14 -4.15 -5.74
C LEU A 401 -11.30 -2.62 -5.76
N VAL A 402 -12.52 -2.13 -6.01
CA VAL A 402 -12.83 -0.69 -6.06
C VAL A 402 -12.64 0.00 -4.70
N SER A 403 -12.92 -0.72 -3.61
CA SER A 403 -12.80 -0.18 -2.25
C SER A 403 -11.41 -0.38 -1.64
N GLY A 404 -10.71 -1.46 -2.00
CA GLY A 404 -9.41 -1.83 -1.45
C GLY A 404 -8.21 -1.18 -2.15
N PHE A 405 -8.34 -0.80 -3.42
CA PHE A 405 -7.20 -0.30 -4.21
C PHE A 405 -7.47 1.06 -4.87
N ASN A 406 -6.42 1.88 -4.96
CA ASN A 406 -6.42 3.06 -5.81
C ASN A 406 -5.76 2.72 -7.15
N VAL A 407 -6.55 2.71 -8.22
CA VAL A 407 -6.08 2.36 -9.58
C VAL A 407 -5.71 3.59 -10.41
N THR A 408 -5.92 4.80 -9.86
CA THR A 408 -5.68 6.07 -10.57
C THR A 408 -4.34 6.73 -10.23
N GLU A 409 -3.64 6.23 -9.21
CA GLU A 409 -2.36 6.78 -8.74
C GLU A 409 -1.13 6.13 -9.40
N ASP A 410 -1.23 4.92 -9.97
CA ASP A 410 -0.10 4.24 -10.63
C ASP A 410 0.15 4.72 -12.08
N ASP A 411 1.43 4.88 -12.44
CA ASP A 411 1.90 5.23 -13.78
C ASP A 411 3.35 4.81 -14.05
N GLY A 412 3.77 4.93 -15.31
CA GLY A 412 5.15 4.64 -15.72
C GLY A 412 5.51 3.17 -15.58
N GLU A 413 6.74 2.88 -15.16
CA GLU A 413 7.25 1.50 -14.97
C GLU A 413 6.94 0.94 -13.57
N PHE A 414 6.48 1.77 -12.63
CA PHE A 414 6.32 1.38 -11.24
C PHE A 414 4.85 1.16 -10.85
N ILE A 415 4.59 0.12 -10.06
CA ILE A 415 3.26 -0.21 -9.53
C ILE A 415 3.30 0.01 -8.02
N HIS A 416 2.73 1.09 -7.52
CA HIS A 416 2.83 1.45 -6.10
C HIS A 416 1.54 1.14 -5.31
N HIS A 417 0.40 1.09 -5.98
CA HIS A 417 -0.92 1.14 -5.34
C HIS A 417 -1.80 -0.06 -5.63
N ALA A 418 -1.83 -0.58 -6.85
CA ALA A 418 -2.66 -1.72 -7.23
C ALA A 418 -1.88 -2.79 -8.01
N PRO A 419 -1.81 -4.06 -7.56
CA PRO A 419 -1.15 -5.12 -8.31
C PRO A 419 -1.77 -5.34 -9.71
N THR A 420 -0.98 -5.86 -10.66
CA THR A 420 -1.42 -6.13 -12.03
C THR A 420 -2.70 -6.96 -12.13
N ASP A 421 -2.89 -7.96 -11.25
CA ASP A 421 -4.11 -8.77 -11.17
C ASP A 421 -5.37 -7.91 -10.96
N VAL A 422 -5.29 -6.80 -10.21
CA VAL A 422 -6.39 -5.87 -9.99
C VAL A 422 -6.83 -5.23 -11.30
N TYR A 423 -5.87 -4.71 -12.08
CA TYR A 423 -6.15 -4.14 -13.40
C TYR A 423 -6.74 -5.19 -14.35
N GLY A 424 -6.20 -6.43 -14.33
CA GLY A 424 -6.69 -7.55 -15.13
C GLY A 424 -8.16 -7.88 -14.86
N ILE A 425 -8.54 -8.02 -13.59
CA ILE A 425 -9.92 -8.33 -13.19
C ILE A 425 -10.87 -7.17 -13.56
N LEU A 426 -10.48 -5.91 -13.33
CA LEU A 426 -11.32 -4.76 -13.68
C LEU A 426 -11.55 -4.67 -15.19
N ARG A 427 -10.54 -4.98 -16.01
CA ARG A 427 -10.66 -5.07 -17.47
C ARG A 427 -11.60 -6.20 -17.88
N GLU A 428 -11.47 -7.39 -17.30
CA GLU A 428 -12.37 -8.51 -17.59
C GLU A 428 -13.82 -8.19 -17.19
N TRP A 429 -14.01 -7.55 -16.04
CA TRP A 429 -15.31 -7.08 -15.61
C TRP A 429 -15.91 -6.05 -16.56
N LEU A 430 -15.11 -5.12 -17.08
CA LEU A 430 -15.57 -4.23 -18.14
C LEU A 430 -15.93 -5.01 -19.42
N ASN A 431 -15.10 -5.97 -19.85
CA ASN A 431 -15.33 -6.73 -21.07
C ASN A 431 -16.57 -7.64 -21.03
N ASP A 432 -16.92 -8.20 -19.88
CA ASP A 432 -18.09 -9.08 -19.69
C ASP A 432 -19.42 -8.37 -20.07
N ASP A 433 -19.50 -7.04 -19.91
CA ASP A 433 -20.62 -6.20 -20.36
C ASP A 433 -20.11 -4.78 -20.62
N PHE A 434 -19.42 -4.61 -21.75
CA PHE A 434 -18.73 -3.35 -22.07
C PHE A 434 -19.66 -2.14 -22.02
N ILE A 435 -20.82 -2.22 -22.69
CA ILE A 435 -21.76 -1.11 -22.76
C ILE A 435 -22.39 -0.79 -21.39
N GLY A 436 -22.84 -1.80 -20.65
CA GLY A 436 -23.49 -1.59 -19.35
C GLY A 436 -22.54 -1.20 -18.22
N ARG A 437 -21.23 -1.45 -18.38
CA ARG A 437 -20.23 -1.25 -17.32
C ARG A 437 -19.24 -0.11 -17.58
N PHE A 438 -19.14 0.39 -18.81
CA PHE A 438 -18.21 1.47 -19.15
C PHE A 438 -18.36 2.71 -18.27
N SER A 439 -19.59 3.23 -18.14
CA SER A 439 -19.87 4.42 -17.33
C SER A 439 -19.50 4.24 -15.85
N LYS A 440 -19.63 3.02 -15.33
CA LYS A 440 -19.25 2.69 -13.94
C LYS A 440 -17.74 2.76 -13.73
N ILE A 441 -16.93 2.26 -14.66
CA ILE A 441 -15.47 2.39 -14.58
C ILE A 441 -15.04 3.86 -14.68
N VAL A 442 -15.65 4.63 -15.57
CA VAL A 442 -15.36 6.07 -15.69
C VAL A 442 -15.70 6.81 -14.41
N GLN A 443 -16.89 6.56 -13.84
CA GLN A 443 -17.31 7.16 -12.59
C GLN A 443 -16.36 6.81 -11.45
N LEU A 444 -15.96 5.54 -11.32
CA LEU A 444 -15.00 5.08 -10.33
C LEU A 444 -13.68 5.85 -10.41
N ALA A 445 -13.09 5.96 -11.60
CA ALA A 445 -11.82 6.67 -11.77
C ALA A 445 -11.96 8.15 -11.38
N SER A 446 -13.05 8.80 -11.81
CA SER A 446 -13.35 10.19 -11.44
C SER A 446 -13.53 10.39 -9.93
N GLU A 447 -14.18 9.46 -9.25
CA GLU A 447 -14.35 9.48 -7.79
C GLU A 447 -13.02 9.24 -7.05
N GLN A 448 -12.15 8.37 -7.56
CA GLN A 448 -10.82 8.15 -7.00
C GLN A 448 -9.94 9.40 -7.13
N TYR A 449 -9.89 10.04 -8.30
CA TYR A 449 -9.19 11.32 -8.46
C TYR A 449 -9.74 12.41 -7.54
N GLN A 450 -11.07 12.51 -7.43
CA GLN A 450 -11.70 13.48 -6.55
C GLN A 450 -11.32 13.27 -5.08
N ARG A 451 -11.24 12.01 -4.61
CA ARG A 451 -10.81 11.68 -3.25
C ARG A 451 -9.33 11.98 -3.04
N TYR A 452 -8.49 11.66 -4.03
CA TYR A 452 -7.07 11.92 -3.98
C TYR A 452 -6.76 13.42 -3.87
N TYR A 453 -7.37 14.25 -4.74
CA TYR A 453 -7.08 15.68 -4.77
C TYR A 453 -7.54 16.45 -3.54
N LYS A 454 -8.56 15.97 -2.83
CA LYS A 454 -8.96 16.55 -1.53
C LYS A 454 -7.83 16.57 -0.50
N LYS A 455 -6.82 15.70 -0.62
CA LYS A 455 -5.63 15.68 0.25
C LYS A 455 -4.78 16.95 0.13
N PHE A 456 -4.86 17.66 -1.00
CA PHE A 456 -4.11 18.90 -1.26
C PHE A 456 -4.91 20.17 -0.92
N GLY A 457 -6.06 20.02 -0.26
CA GLY A 457 -6.91 21.12 0.19
C GLY A 457 -8.25 21.21 -0.53
N SER A 458 -9.19 21.95 0.05
CA SER A 458 -10.58 22.04 -0.42
C SER A 458 -10.75 22.72 -1.79
N LYS A 459 -9.73 23.44 -2.26
CA LYS A 459 -9.75 24.16 -3.54
C LYS A 459 -9.27 23.30 -4.71
N VAL A 460 -8.63 22.15 -4.46
CA VAL A 460 -8.12 21.25 -5.51
C VAL A 460 -9.16 20.17 -5.79
N GLU A 461 -9.75 20.22 -6.99
CA GLU A 461 -10.85 19.35 -7.39
C GLU A 461 -10.57 18.70 -8.75
N PHE A 462 -10.99 17.44 -8.91
CA PHE A 462 -10.98 16.78 -10.20
C PHE A 462 -12.17 17.27 -11.03
N LYS A 463 -11.91 18.07 -12.07
CA LYS A 463 -12.96 18.58 -12.98
C LYS A 463 -12.98 17.85 -14.33
N GLY A 464 -12.46 16.61 -14.37
CA GLY A 464 -12.21 15.87 -15.61
C GLY A 464 -10.79 16.03 -16.16
N TRP A 465 -9.95 16.82 -15.48
CA TRP A 465 -8.53 17.02 -15.79
C TRP A 465 -7.67 16.52 -14.64
N GLU A 466 -6.69 15.70 -14.98
CA GLU A 466 -5.64 15.25 -14.10
C GLU A 466 -4.63 16.39 -13.87
N HIS A 467 -4.25 16.61 -12.61
CA HIS A 467 -3.30 17.66 -12.20
C HIS A 467 -1.90 17.12 -11.92
N MET A 468 -1.73 15.80 -11.89
CA MET A 468 -0.45 15.14 -11.61
C MET A 468 -0.41 13.71 -12.16
N GLY A 469 0.82 13.23 -12.36
CA GLY A 469 1.21 11.88 -12.79
C GLY A 469 1.34 11.70 -14.30
N GLY A 470 1.72 10.50 -14.73
CA GLY A 470 2.37 10.24 -16.01
C GLY A 470 3.88 10.14 -15.81
N GLY A 471 4.45 8.97 -16.10
CA GLY A 471 5.90 8.74 -16.00
C GLY A 471 6.60 9.19 -17.28
N ALA A 472 7.56 10.11 -17.15
CA ALA A 472 8.53 10.39 -18.20
C ALA A 472 9.87 9.78 -17.78
N SER A 473 10.40 8.84 -18.55
CA SER A 473 11.70 8.25 -18.32
C SER A 473 12.71 8.76 -19.35
N PHE A 474 13.91 9.07 -18.86
CA PHE A 474 15.03 9.58 -19.65
C PHE A 474 16.22 8.64 -19.46
N GLY A 475 16.71 8.06 -20.55
CA GLY A 475 17.87 7.17 -20.48
C GLY A 475 18.52 6.92 -21.84
N PRO A 476 19.59 6.11 -21.88
CA PRO A 476 20.33 5.78 -23.10
C PRO A 476 19.49 5.15 -24.23
N GLY A 477 18.26 4.70 -23.91
CA GLY A 477 17.28 4.13 -24.86
C GLY A 477 16.26 5.13 -25.43
N GLY A 478 16.33 6.43 -25.10
CA GLY A 478 15.45 7.48 -25.61
C GLY A 478 14.41 8.00 -24.60
N HIS A 479 13.55 8.91 -25.07
CA HIS A 479 12.44 9.48 -24.29
C HIS A 479 11.24 8.53 -24.30
N HIS A 480 10.62 8.29 -23.14
CA HIS A 480 9.36 7.58 -23.06
C HIS A 480 8.39 8.27 -22.10
N VAL A 481 7.13 8.37 -22.53
CA VAL A 481 6.00 8.88 -21.76
C VAL A 481 4.97 7.77 -21.63
N GLY A 482 4.74 7.34 -20.39
CA GLY A 482 3.70 6.39 -20.03
C GLY A 482 2.42 7.08 -19.56
N ASP A 483 1.28 6.51 -19.95
CA ASP A 483 -0.01 6.88 -19.36
C ASP A 483 -0.20 6.20 -17.98
N ARG A 484 -1.22 6.61 -17.25
CA ARG A 484 -1.71 5.95 -16.05
C ARG A 484 -2.09 4.50 -16.35
N HIS A 485 -1.78 3.61 -15.42
CA HIS A 485 -2.02 2.17 -15.60
C HIS A 485 -3.49 1.84 -15.82
N PHE A 486 -4.45 2.54 -15.20
CA PHE A 486 -5.86 2.29 -15.51
C PHE A 486 -6.25 2.63 -16.96
N VAL A 487 -5.60 3.63 -17.59
CA VAL A 487 -5.85 3.95 -19.00
C VAL A 487 -5.27 2.83 -19.87
N GLY A 488 -3.99 2.48 -19.65
CA GLY A 488 -3.26 1.51 -20.46
C GLY A 488 -3.69 0.06 -20.26
N PHE A 489 -4.09 -0.34 -19.04
CA PHE A 489 -4.42 -1.73 -18.72
C PHE A 489 -5.92 -2.04 -18.66
N ILE A 490 -6.79 -1.02 -18.47
CA ILE A 490 -8.25 -1.23 -18.41
C ILE A 490 -8.94 -0.62 -19.61
N LEU A 491 -8.90 0.71 -19.74
CA LEU A 491 -9.76 1.44 -20.69
C LEU A 491 -9.34 1.21 -22.14
N ALA A 492 -8.10 1.53 -22.51
CA ALA A 492 -7.65 1.45 -23.90
C ALA A 492 -7.78 0.03 -24.47
N PRO A 493 -7.37 -1.06 -23.77
CA PRO A 493 -7.55 -2.41 -24.27
C PRO A 493 -9.02 -2.83 -24.42
N ALA A 494 -9.89 -2.45 -23.48
CA ALA A 494 -11.32 -2.79 -23.54
C ALA A 494 -12.03 -2.06 -24.69
N ILE A 495 -11.74 -0.76 -24.86
CA ILE A 495 -12.30 0.02 -25.97
C ILE A 495 -11.79 -0.51 -27.31
N ARG A 496 -10.49 -0.85 -27.41
CA ARG A 496 -9.91 -1.43 -28.60
C ARG A 496 -10.57 -2.76 -28.98
N LYS A 497 -10.76 -3.65 -28.00
CA LYS A 497 -11.45 -4.93 -28.20
C LYS A 497 -12.88 -4.73 -28.72
N TYR A 498 -13.63 -3.78 -28.16
CA TYR A 498 -14.98 -3.47 -28.63
C TYR A 498 -14.98 -2.87 -30.05
N TYR A 499 -14.01 -2.00 -30.36
CA TYR A 499 -13.84 -1.42 -31.69
C TYR A 499 -13.48 -2.46 -32.76
N ASP A 500 -12.54 -3.35 -32.47
CA ASP A 500 -12.08 -4.35 -33.44
C ASP A 500 -13.15 -5.43 -33.71
N ALA A 501 -14.07 -5.67 -32.76
CA ALA A 501 -15.19 -6.60 -32.95
C ALA A 501 -16.24 -6.08 -33.95
N ASP A 502 -16.51 -4.76 -33.96
CA ASP A 502 -17.39 -4.11 -34.92
C ASP A 502 -16.94 -2.65 -35.09
N LYS A 503 -16.16 -2.36 -36.14
CA LYS A 503 -15.55 -1.04 -36.36
C LYS A 503 -16.58 0.08 -36.49
N ILE A 504 -17.78 -0.20 -36.99
CA ILE A 504 -18.83 0.81 -37.20
C ILE A 504 -19.46 1.15 -35.85
N LYS A 505 -19.94 0.14 -35.11
CA LYS A 505 -20.53 0.36 -33.78
C LYS A 505 -19.50 0.88 -32.79
N GLY A 506 -18.29 0.36 -32.86
CA GLY A 506 -17.16 0.78 -32.04
C GLY A 506 -16.78 2.23 -32.27
N TRP A 507 -16.69 2.67 -33.54
CA TRP A 507 -16.41 4.07 -33.83
C TRP A 507 -17.52 5.00 -33.31
N LYS A 508 -18.79 4.65 -33.58
CA LYS A 508 -19.94 5.39 -33.05
C LYS A 508 -19.90 5.52 -31.53
N PHE A 509 -19.52 4.45 -30.83
CA PHE A 509 -19.33 4.48 -29.38
C PHE A 509 -18.21 5.44 -28.98
N ILE A 510 -17.04 5.34 -29.61
CA ILE A 510 -15.88 6.21 -29.33
C ILE A 510 -16.23 7.69 -29.50
N GLU A 511 -16.90 8.05 -30.59
CA GLU A 511 -17.33 9.43 -30.84
C GLU A 511 -18.29 9.96 -29.76
N GLN A 512 -19.23 9.12 -29.32
CA GLN A 512 -20.29 9.54 -28.40
C GLN A 512 -19.83 9.56 -26.93
N GLN A 513 -19.03 8.56 -26.54
CA GLN A 513 -18.72 8.27 -25.14
C GLN A 513 -17.29 8.66 -24.77
N CYS A 514 -16.33 8.61 -25.68
CA CYS A 514 -14.92 8.85 -25.36
C CYS A 514 -14.43 10.24 -25.78
N ILE A 515 -14.70 10.63 -27.04
CA ILE A 515 -14.17 11.87 -27.61
C ILE A 515 -14.86 13.09 -26.99
N THR A 516 -14.07 13.93 -26.33
CA THR A 516 -14.55 15.12 -25.64
C THR A 516 -13.70 16.33 -25.98
N LYS A 517 -14.37 17.39 -26.42
CA LYS A 517 -13.74 18.68 -26.70
C LYS A 517 -13.20 19.32 -25.43
N THR A 518 -12.12 20.08 -25.53
CA THR A 518 -11.46 20.71 -24.36
C THR A 518 -12.43 21.54 -23.50
N ALA A 519 -13.35 22.28 -24.12
CA ALA A 519 -14.35 23.10 -23.41
C ALA A 519 -15.47 22.28 -22.74
N LYS A 520 -15.62 21.00 -23.09
CA LYS A 520 -16.69 20.10 -22.60
C LYS A 520 -16.19 19.03 -21.62
N VAL A 521 -14.88 19.01 -21.33
CA VAL A 521 -14.31 18.07 -20.36
C VAL A 521 -14.95 18.25 -18.99
N SER A 522 -15.33 17.14 -18.36
CA SER A 522 -16.03 17.11 -17.09
C SER A 522 -15.72 15.81 -16.33
N LYS A 523 -16.27 15.65 -15.12
CA LYS A 523 -16.14 14.39 -14.35
C LYS A 523 -16.76 13.17 -15.04
N THR A 524 -17.77 13.37 -15.89
CA THR A 524 -18.44 12.28 -16.63
C THR A 524 -17.88 12.11 -18.04
N LYS A 525 -17.17 13.12 -18.54
CA LYS A 525 -16.42 13.10 -19.80
C LYS A 525 -14.97 13.59 -19.59
N PRO A 526 -14.17 12.84 -18.80
CA PRO A 526 -12.82 13.25 -18.44
C PRO A 526 -11.83 13.05 -19.59
N ASP A 527 -10.69 13.76 -19.53
CA ASP A 527 -9.71 13.73 -20.63
C ASP A 527 -8.98 12.39 -20.78
N PHE A 528 -8.85 11.58 -19.73
CA PHE A 528 -8.34 10.21 -19.89
C PHE A 528 -9.12 9.39 -20.92
N LEU A 529 -10.38 9.72 -21.20
CA LEU A 529 -11.14 9.04 -22.26
C LEU A 529 -10.61 9.37 -23.65
N ASN A 530 -10.20 10.62 -23.90
CA ASN A 530 -9.50 10.99 -25.13
C ASN A 530 -8.17 10.22 -25.24
N ARG A 531 -7.45 10.11 -24.13
CA ARG A 531 -6.17 9.37 -24.03
C ARG A 531 -6.36 7.85 -24.17
N SER A 532 -7.52 7.31 -23.82
CA SER A 532 -7.79 5.88 -24.02
C SER A 532 -8.04 5.47 -25.47
N VAL A 533 -8.23 6.44 -26.40
CA VAL A 533 -8.63 6.16 -27.79
C VAL A 533 -7.70 6.73 -28.85
N TYR A 534 -6.66 7.51 -28.49
CA TYR A 534 -5.84 8.23 -29.48
C TYR A 534 -5.18 7.29 -30.49
N GLU A 535 -4.79 6.07 -30.09
CA GLU A 535 -4.20 5.07 -31.01
C GLU A 535 -5.20 4.56 -32.06
N ILE A 536 -6.48 4.43 -31.68
CA ILE A 536 -7.56 4.08 -32.63
C ILE A 536 -7.77 5.24 -33.60
N VAL A 537 -7.76 6.47 -33.10
CA VAL A 537 -7.89 7.67 -33.96
C VAL A 537 -6.69 7.78 -34.91
N LEU A 538 -5.46 7.53 -34.44
CA LEU A 538 -4.26 7.45 -35.29
C LEU A 538 -4.37 6.36 -36.35
N SER A 539 -4.87 5.18 -35.98
CA SER A 539 -5.10 4.08 -36.93
C SER A 539 -6.09 4.48 -38.03
N ARG A 540 -7.17 5.18 -37.67
CA ARG A 540 -8.16 5.71 -38.64
C ARG A 540 -7.59 6.86 -39.48
N TYR A 541 -6.74 7.69 -38.91
CA TYR A 541 -6.04 8.73 -39.68
C TYR A 541 -5.10 8.11 -40.72
N ALA A 542 -4.45 6.99 -40.39
CA ALA A 542 -3.61 6.24 -41.31
C ALA A 542 -4.39 5.57 -42.46
N ASP A 543 -5.71 5.39 -42.35
CA ASP A 543 -6.57 4.76 -43.35
C ASP A 543 -6.45 5.43 -44.74
N SER A 544 -6.58 4.62 -45.80
CA SER A 544 -6.55 5.09 -47.19
C SER A 544 -7.84 5.83 -47.59
N ASP A 545 -8.96 5.54 -46.92
CA ASP A 545 -10.21 6.26 -47.13
C ASP A 545 -10.07 7.71 -46.65
N LYS A 546 -10.21 8.65 -47.59
CA LYS A 546 -10.03 10.09 -47.33
C LYS A 546 -11.03 10.65 -46.34
N LYS A 547 -12.26 10.14 -46.30
CA LYS A 547 -13.30 10.60 -45.38
C LYS A 547 -12.97 10.16 -43.96
N ILE A 548 -12.64 8.87 -43.78
CA ILE A 548 -12.22 8.31 -42.49
C ILE A 548 -10.97 9.03 -41.98
N SER A 549 -9.96 9.18 -42.84
CA SER A 549 -8.71 9.84 -42.51
C SER A 549 -8.93 11.33 -42.14
N GLY A 550 -9.74 12.06 -42.92
CA GLY A 550 -10.01 13.49 -42.66
C GLY A 550 -10.78 13.76 -41.36
N GLU A 551 -11.73 12.89 -41.03
CA GLU A 551 -12.47 12.94 -39.77
C GLU A 551 -11.52 12.71 -38.58
N ALA A 552 -10.71 11.65 -38.62
CA ALA A 552 -9.74 11.32 -37.59
C ALA A 552 -8.69 12.44 -37.42
N PHE A 553 -8.23 13.05 -38.51
CA PHE A 553 -7.33 14.20 -38.46
C PHE A 553 -7.92 15.39 -37.68
N THR A 554 -9.21 15.66 -37.85
CA THR A 554 -9.90 16.76 -37.15
C THR A 554 -9.87 16.54 -35.63
N ILE A 555 -10.08 15.29 -35.19
CA ILE A 555 -10.00 14.90 -33.77
C ILE A 555 -8.56 15.02 -33.25
N LEU A 556 -7.58 14.45 -33.97
CA LEU A 556 -6.16 14.53 -33.58
C LEU A 556 -5.68 15.96 -33.47
N LYS A 557 -6.10 16.84 -34.39
CA LYS A 557 -5.77 18.26 -34.34
C LYS A 557 -6.28 18.91 -33.06
N GLU A 558 -7.51 18.60 -32.64
CA GLU A 558 -8.03 19.11 -31.37
C GLU A 558 -7.23 18.55 -30.17
N PHE A 559 -6.89 17.27 -30.19
CA PHE A 559 -6.11 16.63 -29.12
C PHE A 559 -4.70 17.23 -29.00
N ILE A 560 -3.99 17.41 -30.11
CA ILE A 560 -2.64 17.98 -30.20
C ILE A 560 -2.61 19.44 -29.71
N LEU A 561 -3.67 20.21 -29.96
CA LEU A 561 -3.76 21.61 -29.56
C LEU A 561 -4.17 21.79 -28.09
N SER A 562 -4.67 20.75 -27.44
CA SER A 562 -5.09 20.76 -26.03
C SER A 562 -3.88 20.65 -25.10
N ARG A 563 -3.54 21.74 -24.42
CA ARG A 563 -2.41 21.81 -23.46
C ARG A 563 -2.82 21.54 -22.00
N ARG A 564 -3.92 20.80 -21.79
CA ARG A 564 -4.45 20.43 -20.47
C ARG A 564 -4.50 18.90 -20.33
N GLY A 565 -4.49 18.43 -19.08
CA GLY A 565 -4.40 17.01 -18.74
C GLY A 565 -2.95 16.52 -18.75
N ILE A 566 -2.65 15.56 -17.86
CA ILE A 566 -1.32 14.97 -17.71
C ILE A 566 -1.43 13.44 -17.73
N PRO A 567 -0.58 12.74 -18.52
CA PRO A 567 0.31 13.26 -19.56
C PRO A 567 -0.43 14.03 -20.66
N HIS A 568 0.29 14.92 -21.34
CA HIS A 568 -0.29 15.65 -22.46
C HIS A 568 -0.52 14.70 -23.64
N LYS A 569 -1.71 14.80 -24.24
CA LYS A 569 -2.07 14.02 -25.44
C LYS A 569 -1.05 14.17 -26.57
N THR A 570 -0.50 15.36 -26.74
CA THR A 570 0.51 15.64 -27.78
C THR A 570 1.76 14.79 -27.61
N ASP A 571 2.18 14.51 -26.37
CA ASP A 571 3.36 13.69 -26.09
C ASP A 571 3.07 12.23 -26.47
N LEU A 572 1.93 11.69 -26.00
CA LEU A 572 1.49 10.33 -26.32
C LEU A 572 1.29 10.11 -27.83
N ILE A 573 0.62 11.06 -28.50
CA ILE A 573 0.35 11.01 -29.94
C ILE A 573 1.65 11.04 -30.73
N TYR A 574 2.57 11.96 -30.42
CA TYR A 574 3.83 12.06 -31.16
C TYR A 574 4.76 10.88 -30.88
N GLN A 575 4.83 10.39 -29.64
CA GLN A 575 5.53 9.15 -29.33
C GLN A 575 5.02 7.98 -30.18
N ALA A 576 3.70 7.79 -30.28
CA ALA A 576 3.13 6.74 -31.12
C ALA A 576 3.42 6.97 -32.62
N VAL A 577 3.48 8.22 -33.09
CA VAL A 577 3.81 8.55 -34.48
C VAL A 577 5.27 8.24 -34.81
N VAL A 578 6.21 8.54 -33.91
CA VAL A 578 7.65 8.19 -34.04
C VAL A 578 7.80 6.70 -34.35
N GLY A 579 7.18 5.84 -33.54
CA GLY A 579 7.24 4.38 -33.70
C GLY A 579 6.35 3.80 -34.80
N SER A 580 5.64 4.61 -35.58
CA SER A 580 4.65 4.13 -36.55
C SER A 580 5.18 4.01 -37.98
N ASN A 581 4.57 3.12 -38.77
CA ASN A 581 4.75 3.01 -40.22
C ASN A 581 3.84 3.97 -41.03
N MET A 582 3.42 5.08 -40.42
CA MET A 582 2.56 6.07 -41.07
C MET A 582 3.29 6.76 -42.24
N PRO A 583 2.60 7.08 -43.36
CA PRO A 583 3.16 7.86 -44.47
C PRO A 583 3.75 9.20 -44.01
N ASP A 584 4.87 9.59 -44.62
CA ASP A 584 5.64 10.78 -44.23
C ASP A 584 4.84 12.09 -44.37
N ASP A 585 3.98 12.20 -45.39
CA ASP A 585 3.06 13.34 -45.57
C ASP A 585 2.06 13.45 -44.41
N LYS A 586 1.55 12.30 -43.94
CA LYS A 586 0.62 12.23 -42.81
C LYS A 586 1.32 12.56 -41.49
N LYS A 587 2.55 12.07 -41.28
CA LYS A 587 3.40 12.41 -40.13
C LYS A 587 3.68 13.92 -40.09
N TRP A 588 4.10 14.49 -41.22
CA TRP A 588 4.33 15.92 -41.36
C TRP A 588 3.09 16.73 -41.00
N ARG A 589 1.93 16.39 -41.57
CA ARG A 589 0.68 17.11 -41.35
C ARG A 589 0.25 17.15 -39.88
N LEU A 590 0.59 16.14 -39.07
CA LEU A 590 0.35 16.16 -37.63
C LEU A 590 1.29 17.14 -36.91
N VAL A 591 2.59 17.05 -37.17
CA VAL A 591 3.59 17.90 -36.49
C VAL A 591 3.46 19.36 -36.92
N GLU A 592 3.08 19.60 -38.17
CA GLU A 592 2.84 20.92 -38.75
C GLU A 592 1.83 21.75 -37.92
N ILE A 593 0.87 21.09 -37.26
CA ILE A 593 -0.11 21.73 -36.37
C ILE A 593 0.59 22.54 -35.28
N THR A 594 1.62 21.95 -34.68
CA THR A 594 2.38 22.58 -33.59
C THR A 594 3.48 23.49 -34.12
N THR A 595 4.16 23.14 -35.20
CA THR A 595 5.25 23.97 -35.74
C THR A 595 4.71 25.31 -36.24
N LYS A 596 3.58 25.34 -36.96
CA LYS A 596 2.94 26.58 -37.41
C LYS A 596 2.43 27.45 -36.26
N LYS A 597 1.98 26.83 -35.16
CA LYS A 597 1.39 27.55 -34.03
C LYS A 597 2.43 28.12 -33.07
N TYR A 598 3.50 27.38 -32.81
CA TYR A 598 4.45 27.70 -31.74
C TYR A 598 5.84 28.10 -32.26
N GLY A 599 6.17 27.80 -33.52
CA GLY A 599 7.46 28.13 -34.14
C GLY A 599 8.62 27.24 -33.72
N ILE A 600 8.52 26.54 -32.58
CA ILE A 600 9.53 25.64 -32.01
C ILE A 600 8.88 24.28 -31.65
N PRO A 601 9.67 23.18 -31.49
CA PRO A 601 9.10 21.90 -31.10
C PRO A 601 8.48 21.99 -29.71
N VAL A 602 7.33 21.31 -29.55
CA VAL A 602 6.55 21.35 -28.30
C VAL A 602 6.92 20.25 -27.30
N ASN A 603 7.70 19.25 -27.75
CA ASN A 603 8.26 18.13 -27.00
C ASN A 603 9.35 17.44 -27.86
N SER A 604 10.13 16.52 -27.27
CA SER A 604 11.19 15.76 -27.94
C SER A 604 10.69 14.90 -29.10
N PHE A 605 9.50 14.32 -28.99
CA PHE A 605 8.93 13.48 -30.06
C PHE A 605 8.61 14.28 -31.33
N ALA A 606 8.13 15.53 -31.20
CA ALA A 606 7.91 16.41 -32.34
C ALA A 606 9.23 16.67 -33.08
N GLU A 607 10.30 16.93 -32.32
CA GLU A 607 11.64 17.13 -32.87
C GLU A 607 12.15 15.87 -33.57
N GLN A 608 11.97 14.71 -32.95
CA GLN A 608 12.35 13.43 -33.53
C GLN A 608 11.62 13.14 -34.85
N ILE A 609 10.29 13.39 -34.92
CA ILE A 609 9.54 13.20 -36.17
C ILE A 609 10.07 14.12 -37.28
N VAL A 610 10.31 15.39 -36.99
CA VAL A 610 10.85 16.32 -38.01
C VAL A 610 12.26 15.90 -38.44
N THR A 611 13.10 15.49 -37.50
CA THR A 611 14.45 14.99 -37.78
C THR A 611 14.41 13.75 -38.65
N ASP A 612 13.56 12.76 -38.34
CA ASP A 612 13.41 11.54 -39.13
C ASP A 612 12.86 11.82 -40.55
N LEU A 613 11.98 12.80 -40.70
CA LEU A 613 11.51 13.25 -42.01
C LEU A 613 12.63 13.98 -42.79
N ALA A 614 13.45 14.78 -42.11
CA ALA A 614 14.58 15.47 -42.73
C ALA A 614 15.67 14.50 -43.21
N LYS A 615 15.95 13.42 -42.46
CA LYS A 615 16.84 12.32 -42.91
C LYS A 615 16.39 11.73 -44.23
N LYS A 616 15.07 11.64 -44.44
CA LYS A 616 14.46 11.18 -45.70
C LYS A 616 14.37 12.27 -46.77
N SER A 617 15.06 13.39 -46.59
CA SER A 617 15.04 14.55 -47.49
C SER A 617 13.66 15.18 -47.71
N TYR A 618 12.76 15.09 -46.72
CA TYR A 618 11.47 15.79 -46.78
C TYR A 618 11.69 17.31 -46.63
N GLY A 619 11.54 18.05 -47.73
CA GLY A 619 11.89 19.48 -47.83
C GLY A 619 11.34 20.37 -46.70
N PRO A 620 10.02 20.34 -46.41
CA PRO A 620 9.45 21.12 -45.32
C PRO A 620 10.08 20.85 -43.94
N ALA A 621 10.49 19.60 -43.67
CA ALA A 621 11.13 19.24 -42.42
C ALA A 621 12.54 19.84 -42.30
N LYS A 622 13.32 19.80 -43.40
CA LYS A 622 14.64 20.47 -43.47
C LYS A 622 14.52 21.98 -43.23
N THR A 623 13.54 22.63 -43.84
CA THR A 623 13.28 24.06 -43.62
C THR A 623 12.93 24.37 -42.16
N THR A 624 12.08 23.56 -41.54
CA THR A 624 11.69 23.76 -40.14
C THR A 624 12.84 23.51 -39.16
N LEU A 625 13.70 22.51 -39.38
CA LEU A 625 14.91 22.33 -38.56
C LEU A 625 15.82 23.55 -38.65
N LYS A 626 16.11 24.05 -39.86
CA LYS A 626 16.90 25.28 -40.04
C LYS A 626 16.33 26.44 -39.23
N GLN A 627 15.01 26.64 -39.31
CA GLN A 627 14.34 27.69 -38.54
C GLN A 627 14.54 27.50 -37.03
N TRP A 628 14.39 26.28 -36.50
CA TRP A 628 14.59 26.00 -35.08
C TRP A 628 16.03 26.27 -34.63
N PHE A 629 17.03 25.79 -35.37
CA PHE A 629 18.44 25.99 -35.04
C PHE A 629 18.85 27.47 -35.10
N THR A 630 18.15 28.31 -35.88
CA THR A 630 18.36 29.76 -35.89
C THR A 630 17.55 30.53 -34.86
N ASP A 631 16.52 29.94 -34.22
CA ASP A 631 15.68 30.64 -33.24
C ASP A 631 16.28 30.51 -31.81
N PRO A 632 16.70 31.61 -31.16
CA PRO A 632 17.22 31.57 -29.80
C PRO A 632 16.26 30.94 -28.77
N LYS A 633 14.94 30.92 -29.03
CA LYS A 633 13.95 30.30 -28.14
C LYS A 633 14.07 28.78 -28.09
N TYR A 634 14.53 28.15 -29.17
CA TYR A 634 14.75 26.70 -29.22
C TYR A 634 15.76 26.26 -28.15
N TYR A 635 16.84 27.02 -27.97
CA TYR A 635 17.88 26.77 -26.96
C TYR A 635 17.52 27.23 -25.54
N LYS A 636 16.47 28.05 -25.35
CA LYS A 636 16.05 28.49 -24.00
C LYS A 636 15.28 27.42 -23.23
N ASN A 637 14.65 26.48 -23.93
CA ASN A 637 13.88 25.39 -23.33
C ASN A 637 14.73 24.13 -23.06
N PHE A 638 16.05 24.23 -23.23
CA PHE A 638 17.02 23.12 -23.21
C PHE A 638 17.26 22.49 -21.83
N ARG A 639 16.54 22.91 -20.78
CA ARG A 639 16.87 22.42 -19.44
C ARG A 639 16.46 20.98 -19.18
N PHE A 640 15.47 20.39 -19.88
CA PHE A 640 15.11 18.98 -19.67
C PHE A 640 14.47 18.20 -20.85
N ASP A 641 14.17 18.78 -22.03
CA ASP A 641 13.25 18.10 -23.00
C ASP A 641 13.59 18.16 -24.51
N LEU A 642 14.68 18.80 -24.96
CA LEU A 642 15.04 18.91 -26.39
C LEU A 642 16.52 18.60 -26.58
N ASP A 643 16.87 17.77 -27.57
CA ASP A 643 18.23 17.24 -27.78
C ASP A 643 18.76 17.59 -29.17
N SER A 644 19.11 18.87 -29.35
CA SER A 644 19.66 19.37 -30.61
C SER A 644 20.93 18.63 -31.03
N VAL A 645 21.71 18.14 -30.06
CA VAL A 645 22.93 17.35 -30.31
C VAL A 645 22.58 15.99 -30.88
N SER A 646 21.59 15.28 -30.32
CA SER A 646 21.11 14.02 -30.90
C SER A 646 20.46 14.23 -32.27
N SER A 647 19.75 15.33 -32.50
CA SER A 647 19.18 15.65 -33.81
C SER A 647 20.27 15.83 -34.88
N ILE A 648 21.32 16.60 -34.58
CA ILE A 648 22.51 16.72 -35.46
C ILE A 648 23.17 15.36 -35.65
N LYS A 649 23.46 14.64 -34.55
CA LYS A 649 24.12 13.33 -34.60
C LYS A 649 23.37 12.34 -35.48
N ALA A 650 22.04 12.35 -35.41
CA ALA A 650 21.21 11.47 -36.20
C ALA A 650 21.25 11.81 -37.70
N LEU A 651 21.58 13.05 -38.06
CA LEU A 651 21.72 13.51 -39.45
C LEU A 651 23.13 13.28 -40.02
N LEU A 652 24.17 13.21 -39.17
CA LEU A 652 25.57 13.04 -39.61
C LEU A 652 25.77 11.84 -40.56
N ASP A 653 25.10 10.72 -40.28
CA ASP A 653 25.23 9.49 -41.07
C ASP A 653 24.38 9.50 -42.35
N SER A 654 23.34 10.33 -42.42
CA SER A 654 22.37 10.33 -43.54
C SER A 654 22.49 11.53 -44.49
N ASP A 655 22.91 12.68 -43.98
CA ASP A 655 23.01 13.94 -44.73
C ASP A 655 24.02 14.87 -44.03
N LEU A 656 25.31 14.54 -44.18
CA LEU A 656 26.42 15.26 -43.56
C LEU A 656 26.43 16.75 -43.90
N ALA A 657 26.12 17.11 -45.15
CA ALA A 657 26.13 18.50 -45.59
C ALA A 657 25.06 19.33 -44.84
N PHE A 658 23.85 18.78 -44.71
CA PHE A 658 22.80 19.43 -43.93
C PHE A 658 23.10 19.43 -42.42
N ALA A 659 23.69 18.37 -41.89
CA ALA A 659 24.09 18.29 -40.48
C ALA A 659 25.19 19.31 -40.10
N VAL A 660 26.10 19.64 -41.02
CA VAL A 660 27.12 20.69 -40.85
C VAL A 660 26.53 22.09 -41.01
N GLU A 661 25.45 22.22 -41.79
CA GLU A 661 24.75 23.49 -42.00
C GLU A 661 23.90 23.93 -40.79
N LEU A 662 23.31 22.96 -40.07
CA LEU A 662 22.59 23.17 -38.81
C LEU A 662 23.54 23.48 -37.66
#